data_AF-B2AY25-F1
#
_entry.id   AF-B2AY25-F1
#
_cell.length_a   1.000
_cell.length_b   1.000
_cell.length_c   1.000
_cell.angle_alpha   90.00
_cell.angle_beta   90.00
_cell.angle_gamma   90.00
#
_symmetry.space_group_name_H-M   'P 1'
#
loop_
_entity.id
_entity.type
_entity.pdbx_description
1 polymer ?
#
loop_
_entity_poly.entity_id
_entity_poly.type
_entity_poly.pdbx_seq_one_letter_code
_entity_poly.pdbx_strand_id
1 'polypeptide(L)'
;MIPGSTTTPAPPDAVTLGDLIGGAMGNDSKDLLPPFVNNIQFKRPKSQNQLSVIFEKLLPEQKDAADSAAGKDQAPLPAHFVFSMILNVFGFCFSYTQCQESSVATASSSEKAKPAPKPTKRIVSASLNDIPDIDIPLIGAVPKPVDQILYLWVQDTSETTEPKATDDKNQKATLKSLTYGEVQAINKVRGSKAAPLVFKKTQQGKLEDSTVVLAAGHHFAGPLSISNIGFGWKGTLKDGALSIVFDASVLVGPIGFALLGFKLEFPITEMTSLQNLPAPKVTVDGLAASFSKPLLTISGAFMHKVVEGNDMYAGALLIGYNVYLFQAAGFYGELTDPATDRRFKSAFMFCLVAGLGYNSSIRMPSAAEIPTFPLIAPPGGVITSKVDSFWVAAGVKVTAFPVLKVDAVLVLSFDPSVKIGIFGLAVADLPPPPPGSSSPGKFVHVELGLSATVDVALGVMKIEGQLMPASYVLDPNCHLTGGFAVYSWFDSPDPDLRGDWVFTIGGYHRSFKPPAHYPVPPRLGISWPLSSRISITGEAYFAVTPKMCMGGGRLDVTLRAGPLRAWFNAYADFLINYKPFHFTAEGGVSVGVEGVIDFCSASITGNDVRCQLWKLASASGGSMISSCVKTTTANQGVLVLERAS
;
A
#
# COMPACT_ATOMS: atom_id res chain seq x y z
N MET A 1 53.06 43.49 -14.98
CA MET A 1 52.82 42.81 -16.26
C MET A 1 52.06 41.52 -15.98
N ILE A 2 50.75 41.55 -16.21
CA ILE A 2 49.88 40.38 -16.37
C ILE A 2 49.06 40.73 -17.64
N PRO A 3 49.01 39.88 -18.68
CA PRO A 3 48.49 40.25 -20.00
C PRO A 3 46.97 40.42 -20.00
N GLY A 4 46.49 41.27 -20.90
CA GLY A 4 45.14 41.81 -20.94
C GLY A 4 44.00 40.79 -21.06
N SER A 5 42.92 41.09 -20.35
CA SER A 5 41.58 40.58 -20.60
C SER A 5 41.15 40.95 -22.03
N THR A 6 41.05 39.98 -22.91
CA THR A 6 40.32 40.12 -24.17
C THR A 6 38.84 40.27 -23.86
N THR A 7 38.36 41.51 -23.87
CA THR A 7 36.93 41.83 -23.92
C THR A 7 36.32 41.19 -25.16
N THR A 8 35.51 40.14 -24.97
CA THR A 8 34.64 39.61 -26.02
C THR A 8 33.62 40.70 -26.40
N PRO A 9 33.50 41.10 -27.68
CA PRO A 9 32.56 42.13 -28.08
C PRO A 9 31.11 41.69 -27.80
N ALA A 10 30.26 42.63 -27.41
CA ALA A 10 28.83 42.38 -27.25
C ALA A 10 28.24 41.83 -28.57
N PRO A 11 27.43 40.76 -28.53
CA PRO A 11 26.88 40.18 -29.75
C PRO A 11 25.93 41.18 -30.44
N PRO A 12 25.93 41.24 -31.78
CA PRO A 12 25.10 42.18 -32.53
C PRO A 12 23.60 41.97 -32.27
N ASP A 13 22.82 43.05 -32.28
CA ASP A 13 21.37 43.07 -32.01
C ASP A 13 20.53 42.26 -33.02
N ALA A 14 21.13 41.86 -34.13
CA ALA A 14 20.56 41.00 -35.15
C ALA A 14 21.56 39.93 -35.58
N VAL A 15 21.11 38.67 -35.60
CA VAL A 15 21.90 37.52 -36.09
C VAL A 15 21.29 37.05 -37.40
N THR A 16 22.12 36.77 -38.41
CA THR A 16 21.64 36.27 -39.70
C THR A 16 21.45 34.75 -39.67
N LEU A 17 20.56 34.21 -40.50
CA LEU A 17 20.39 32.77 -40.65
C LEU A 17 21.69 32.07 -41.08
N GLY A 18 22.53 32.76 -41.86
CA GLY A 18 23.86 32.29 -42.26
C GLY A 18 24.87 32.19 -41.12
N ASP A 19 24.83 33.13 -40.18
CA ASP A 19 25.68 33.05 -38.99
C ASP A 19 25.25 31.91 -38.05
N LEU A 20 23.94 31.66 -37.98
CA LEU A 20 23.35 30.52 -37.26
C LEU A 20 23.79 29.17 -37.86
N ILE A 21 23.81 29.07 -39.20
CA ILE A 21 24.21 27.85 -39.92
C ILE A 21 25.74 27.67 -39.92
N GLY A 22 26.50 28.75 -40.05
CA GLY A 22 27.96 28.72 -39.92
C GLY A 22 28.41 28.28 -38.53
N GLY A 23 27.71 28.70 -37.47
CA GLY A 23 27.93 28.20 -36.11
C GLY A 23 27.54 26.73 -35.91
N ALA A 24 26.52 26.25 -36.63
CA ALA A 24 26.01 24.89 -36.56
C ALA A 24 26.88 23.85 -37.31
N MET A 25 27.37 24.22 -38.49
CA MET A 25 28.01 23.27 -39.44
C MET A 25 29.51 23.52 -39.66
N GLY A 26 30.05 24.65 -39.17
CA GLY A 26 31.41 25.11 -39.43
C GLY A 26 31.43 26.28 -40.41
N ASN A 27 32.46 27.13 -40.32
CA ASN A 27 32.53 28.36 -41.13
C ASN A 27 32.55 28.11 -42.65
N ASP A 28 32.95 26.91 -43.08
CA ASP A 28 32.99 26.49 -44.49
C ASP A 28 31.60 26.26 -45.11
N SER A 29 30.55 26.31 -44.29
CA SER A 29 29.15 26.06 -44.68
C SER A 29 28.34 27.31 -44.96
N LYS A 30 28.93 28.51 -44.77
CA LYS A 30 28.24 29.80 -44.97
C LYS A 30 27.81 30.03 -46.43
N ASP A 31 28.42 29.32 -47.38
CA ASP A 31 28.17 29.47 -48.82
C ASP A 31 27.19 28.43 -49.39
N LEU A 32 26.60 27.56 -48.56
CA LEU A 32 25.67 26.50 -49.01
C LEU A 32 24.27 27.01 -49.38
N LEU A 33 23.89 28.22 -48.93
CA LEU A 33 22.55 28.77 -49.15
C LEU A 33 22.58 30.00 -50.04
N PRO A 34 21.53 30.22 -50.87
CA PRO A 34 21.40 31.45 -51.64
C PRO A 34 21.49 32.70 -50.76
N PRO A 35 22.10 33.81 -51.24
CA PRO A 35 22.36 35.01 -50.44
C PRO A 35 21.12 35.62 -49.77
N PHE A 36 19.95 35.47 -50.38
CA PHE A 36 18.69 35.98 -49.83
C PHE A 36 18.20 35.20 -48.60
N VAL A 37 18.53 33.91 -48.48
CA VAL A 37 18.22 33.07 -47.32
C VAL A 37 19.24 33.30 -46.23
N ASN A 38 20.52 33.41 -46.61
CA ASN A 38 21.64 33.63 -45.69
C ASN A 38 21.46 34.92 -44.87
N ASN A 39 20.90 35.97 -45.50
CA ASN A 39 20.77 37.31 -44.93
C ASN A 39 19.47 37.55 -44.13
N ILE A 40 18.64 36.54 -43.89
CA ILE A 40 17.43 36.68 -43.06
C ILE A 40 17.85 37.01 -41.62
N GLN A 41 17.40 38.16 -41.10
CA GLN A 41 17.79 38.67 -39.78
C GLN A 41 16.78 38.30 -38.69
N PHE A 42 17.28 37.83 -37.56
CA PHE A 42 16.50 37.60 -36.34
C PHE A 42 16.85 38.67 -35.29
N LYS A 43 15.83 39.39 -34.78
CA LYS A 43 15.99 40.38 -33.70
C LYS A 43 15.63 39.77 -32.34
N ARG A 44 16.39 40.13 -31.30
CA ARG A 44 16.15 39.69 -29.93
C ARG A 44 14.94 40.41 -29.29
N PRO A 45 13.96 39.72 -28.67
CA PRO A 45 12.86 40.37 -27.95
C PRO A 45 13.36 41.13 -26.71
N LYS A 46 12.78 42.31 -26.42
CA LYS A 46 13.19 43.23 -25.32
C LYS A 46 12.43 43.05 -23.97
N SER A 47 11.72 41.94 -23.75
CA SER A 47 10.86 41.77 -22.55
C SER A 47 11.50 40.98 -21.40
N GLN A 48 10.96 41.15 -20.19
CA GLN A 48 11.30 40.46 -18.92
C GLN A 48 11.27 38.92 -19.01
N ASN A 49 10.55 38.38 -20.00
CA ASN A 49 10.61 36.97 -20.38
C ASN A 49 11.73 36.76 -21.39
N GLN A 50 12.83 36.14 -20.96
CA GLN A 50 13.97 35.87 -21.83
C GLN A 50 13.79 34.50 -22.50
N LEU A 51 13.51 34.52 -23.80
CA LEU A 51 13.61 33.34 -24.65
C LEU A 51 15.02 33.26 -25.23
N SER A 52 15.72 32.16 -25.00
CA SER A 52 17.04 31.88 -25.57
C SER A 52 17.01 30.56 -26.34
N VAL A 53 17.57 30.59 -27.54
CA VAL A 53 17.71 29.42 -28.41
C VAL A 53 19.19 29.19 -28.62
N ILE A 54 19.65 27.98 -28.36
CA ILE A 54 21.04 27.55 -28.46
C ILE A 54 21.09 26.36 -29.41
N PHE A 55 21.93 26.44 -30.42
CA PHE A 55 22.24 25.31 -31.30
C PHE A 55 23.76 25.17 -31.34
N GLU A 56 24.29 24.04 -30.89
CA GLU A 56 25.73 23.82 -30.78
C GLU A 56 26.11 22.40 -31.22
N LYS A 57 27.18 22.28 -32.00
CA LYS A 57 27.80 21.00 -32.37
C LYS A 57 28.99 20.76 -31.43
N LEU A 58 28.87 19.77 -30.57
CA LEU A 58 29.95 19.36 -29.68
C LEU A 58 30.85 18.34 -30.38
N LEU A 59 32.12 18.70 -30.57
CA LEU A 59 33.16 17.79 -31.04
C LEU A 59 33.73 17.00 -29.86
N PRO A 60 34.15 15.73 -30.05
CA PRO A 60 34.83 14.99 -28.99
C PRO A 60 36.10 15.71 -28.54
N GLU A 61 36.28 15.85 -27.22
CA GLU A 61 37.54 16.33 -26.66
C GLU A 61 38.65 15.33 -27.00
N GLN A 62 39.66 15.75 -27.77
CA GLN A 62 40.93 15.03 -27.86
C GLN A 62 41.60 15.17 -26.49
N LYS A 63 41.85 14.05 -25.81
CA LYS A 63 42.79 14.05 -24.68
C LYS A 63 44.16 14.44 -25.21
N ASP A 64 44.73 15.51 -24.66
CA ASP A 64 46.12 15.87 -24.91
C ASP A 64 47.03 14.67 -24.60
N ALA A 65 48.03 14.46 -25.47
CA ALA A 65 48.86 13.26 -25.54
C ALA A 65 49.79 12.99 -24.33
N ALA A 66 49.56 13.60 -23.16
CA ALA A 66 50.41 13.47 -21.99
C ALA A 66 49.97 12.39 -20.98
N ASP A 67 48.74 11.86 -21.06
CA ASP A 67 48.19 10.90 -20.07
C ASP A 67 47.96 9.47 -20.62
N SER A 68 48.54 9.13 -21.76
CA SER A 68 48.47 7.77 -22.34
C SER A 68 49.53 6.84 -21.74
N ALA A 69 49.48 6.63 -20.42
CA ALA A 69 50.26 5.60 -19.74
C ALA A 69 49.44 4.87 -18.64
N ALA A 70 48.18 4.55 -18.94
CA ALA A 70 47.43 3.52 -18.24
C ALA A 70 46.32 3.00 -19.17
N GLY A 71 46.47 1.76 -19.63
CA GLY A 71 45.58 1.16 -20.62
C GLY A 71 44.13 1.09 -20.18
N LYS A 72 43.25 1.54 -21.08
CA LYS A 72 41.93 0.97 -21.41
C LYS A 72 41.48 1.66 -22.69
N ASP A 73 41.34 0.90 -23.79
CA ASP A 73 40.76 1.37 -25.05
C ASP A 73 39.33 1.85 -24.79
N GLN A 74 39.15 3.16 -24.69
CA GLN A 74 37.85 3.81 -24.58
C GLN A 74 37.58 4.47 -25.93
N ALA A 75 36.59 3.95 -26.67
CA ALA A 75 36.21 4.49 -27.97
C ALA A 75 35.90 5.99 -27.86
N PRO A 76 36.37 6.84 -28.80
CA PRO A 76 36.10 8.27 -28.75
C PRO A 76 34.58 8.52 -28.80
N LEU A 77 34.10 9.38 -27.90
CA LEU A 77 32.68 9.77 -27.85
C LEU A 77 32.26 10.36 -29.21
N PRO A 78 31.09 9.99 -29.75
CA PRO A 78 30.61 10.53 -31.01
C PRO A 78 30.29 12.03 -30.88
N ALA A 79 30.48 12.79 -31.95
CA ALA A 79 30.08 14.20 -31.96
C ALA A 79 28.56 14.32 -31.76
N HIS A 80 28.10 15.28 -30.95
CA HIS A 80 26.67 15.46 -30.66
C HIS A 80 26.17 16.82 -31.14
N PHE A 81 25.04 16.84 -31.85
CA PHE A 81 24.28 18.07 -32.11
C PHE A 81 23.30 18.28 -30.95
N VAL A 82 23.41 19.43 -30.29
CA VAL A 82 22.54 19.81 -29.18
C VAL A 82 21.76 21.07 -29.55
N PHE A 83 20.44 20.93 -29.64
CA PHE A 83 19.51 22.06 -29.73
C PHE A 83 18.86 22.27 -28.36
N SER A 84 18.89 23.49 -27.84
CA SER A 84 18.19 23.86 -26.59
C SER A 84 17.40 25.14 -26.75
N MET A 85 16.12 25.10 -26.38
CA MET A 85 15.26 26.26 -26.23
C MET A 85 14.99 26.47 -24.74
N ILE A 86 15.30 27.64 -24.21
CA ILE A 86 15.16 27.97 -22.79
C ILE A 86 14.29 29.21 -22.66
N LEU A 87 13.26 29.13 -21.84
CA LEU A 87 12.28 30.18 -21.57
C LEU A 87 12.24 30.45 -20.07
N ASN A 88 12.56 31.69 -19.67
CA ASN A 88 12.47 32.15 -18.29
C ASN A 88 11.22 33.01 -18.10
N VAL A 89 10.36 32.62 -17.15
CA VAL A 89 9.07 33.28 -16.84
C VAL A 89 8.87 33.28 -15.32
N PHE A 90 8.78 34.46 -14.70
CA PHE A 90 8.46 34.65 -13.27
C PHE A 90 9.25 33.74 -12.30
N GLY A 91 10.57 33.61 -12.49
CA GLY A 91 11.44 32.77 -11.64
C GLY A 91 11.49 31.28 -12.04
N PHE A 92 10.57 30.82 -12.89
CA PHE A 92 10.61 29.49 -13.50
C PHE A 92 11.44 29.50 -14.79
N CYS A 93 12.37 28.56 -14.90
CA CYS A 93 13.16 28.29 -16.10
C CYS A 93 12.67 26.99 -16.74
N PHE A 94 12.02 27.11 -17.90
CA PHE A 94 11.60 26.01 -18.75
C PHE A 94 12.65 25.78 -19.84
N SER A 95 13.03 24.54 -20.11
CA SER A 95 13.89 24.22 -21.24
C SER A 95 13.46 22.97 -21.99
N TYR A 96 13.64 23.01 -23.31
CA TYR A 96 13.56 21.87 -24.20
C TYR A 96 14.93 21.67 -24.82
N THR A 97 15.55 20.51 -24.58
CA THR A 97 16.84 20.13 -25.18
C THR A 97 16.66 18.88 -26.03
N GLN A 98 17.14 18.93 -27.27
CA GLN A 98 17.21 17.79 -28.18
C GLN A 98 18.67 17.51 -28.51
N CYS A 99 19.08 16.26 -28.31
CA CYS A 99 20.43 15.78 -28.61
C CYS A 99 20.37 14.69 -29.70
N GLN A 100 21.24 14.80 -30.69
CA GLN A 100 21.37 13.83 -31.78
C GLN A 100 22.84 13.48 -32.01
N GLU A 101 23.12 12.20 -32.24
CA GLU A 101 24.47 11.73 -32.55
C GLU A 101 24.86 12.03 -34.02
N SER A 102 26.05 12.59 -34.20
CA SER A 102 26.65 12.93 -35.50
C SER A 102 27.62 11.85 -35.93
N SER A 103 27.12 10.78 -36.54
CA SER A 103 27.97 9.93 -37.39
C SER A 103 28.27 10.68 -38.70
N VAL A 104 29.54 10.99 -38.94
CA VAL A 104 30.03 11.38 -40.27
C VAL A 104 29.95 10.12 -41.13
N ALA A 105 29.02 10.09 -42.08
CA ALA A 105 29.08 9.11 -43.14
C ALA A 105 30.32 9.44 -43.99
N THR A 106 31.42 8.71 -43.80
CA THR A 106 32.44 8.62 -44.84
C THR A 106 31.75 8.08 -46.09
N ALA A 107 31.65 8.92 -47.12
CA ALA A 107 31.08 8.55 -48.39
C ALA A 107 31.95 7.47 -49.06
N SER A 108 31.68 6.21 -48.77
CA SER A 108 32.05 5.09 -49.63
C SER A 108 30.80 4.69 -50.41
N SER A 109 30.91 4.81 -51.73
CA SER A 109 29.92 4.43 -52.73
C SER A 109 29.37 3.02 -52.53
N SER A 110 28.09 2.90 -52.18
CA SER A 110 27.21 1.85 -52.69
C SER A 110 25.74 2.24 -52.50
N GLU A 111 24.97 2.04 -53.56
CA GLU A 111 23.53 2.28 -53.64
C GLU A 111 22.71 1.35 -52.72
N LYS A 112 21.56 1.87 -52.28
CA LYS A 112 20.39 1.20 -51.68
C LYS A 112 20.51 0.74 -50.21
N ALA A 113 20.37 1.72 -49.30
CA ALA A 113 19.64 1.52 -48.06
C ALA A 113 18.93 2.82 -47.66
N LYS A 114 17.62 2.75 -47.37
CA LYS A 114 16.86 3.87 -46.79
C LYS A 114 17.50 4.18 -45.41
N PRO A 115 17.95 5.42 -45.14
CA PRO A 115 18.65 5.71 -43.89
C PRO A 115 17.70 5.46 -42.70
N ALA A 116 18.10 4.57 -41.79
CA ALA A 116 17.38 4.36 -40.55
C ALA A 116 17.32 5.67 -39.74
N PRO A 117 16.18 6.01 -39.11
CA PRO A 117 16.06 7.23 -38.31
C PRO A 117 17.07 7.19 -37.16
N LYS A 118 17.99 8.16 -37.14
CA LYS A 118 19.04 8.25 -36.11
C LYS A 118 18.41 8.49 -34.73
N PRO A 119 18.91 7.84 -33.65
CA PRO A 119 18.35 7.98 -32.32
C PRO A 119 18.43 9.44 -31.86
N THR A 120 17.29 9.97 -31.40
CA THR A 120 17.15 11.34 -30.93
C THR A 120 16.72 11.28 -29.48
N LYS A 121 17.44 12.01 -28.62
CA LYS A 121 17.10 12.14 -27.21
C LYS A 121 16.50 13.52 -26.98
N ARG A 122 15.34 13.58 -26.31
CA ARG A 122 14.63 14.81 -25.98
C ARG A 122 14.50 14.94 -24.48
N ILE A 123 14.68 16.16 -23.99
CA ILE A 123 14.61 16.49 -22.57
C ILE A 123 13.73 17.72 -22.45
N VAL A 124 12.69 17.63 -21.62
CA VAL A 124 11.95 18.78 -21.14
C VAL A 124 12.31 18.98 -19.68
N SER A 125 12.73 20.18 -19.29
CA SER A 125 12.96 20.50 -17.89
C SER A 125 12.20 21.74 -17.45
N ALA A 126 11.74 21.74 -16.21
CA ALA A 126 11.25 22.92 -15.53
C ALA A 126 12.01 23.05 -14.21
N SER A 127 12.54 24.23 -13.94
CA SER A 127 13.32 24.50 -12.72
C SER A 127 12.90 25.79 -12.05
N LEU A 128 12.95 25.79 -10.72
CA LEU A 128 12.80 26.98 -9.89
C LEU A 128 14.11 27.16 -9.12
N ASN A 129 14.82 28.25 -9.42
CA ASN A 129 16.17 28.51 -8.90
C ASN A 129 16.19 29.56 -7.79
N ASP A 130 15.22 30.47 -7.77
CA ASP A 130 15.11 31.54 -6.77
C ASP A 130 13.86 31.35 -5.92
N ILE A 131 13.95 30.48 -4.92
CA ILE A 131 12.94 30.44 -3.85
C ILE A 131 13.27 31.60 -2.89
N PRO A 132 12.32 32.53 -2.64
CA PRO A 132 12.55 33.64 -1.73
C PRO A 132 12.73 33.14 -0.29
N ASP A 133 13.45 33.92 0.52
CA ASP A 133 13.58 33.64 1.95
C ASP A 133 12.18 33.68 2.59
N ILE A 134 11.88 32.66 3.41
CA ILE A 134 10.59 32.53 4.08
C ILE A 134 10.78 32.97 5.52
N ASP A 135 10.13 34.07 5.90
CA ASP A 135 10.01 34.48 7.30
C ASP A 135 8.83 33.74 7.94
N ILE A 136 9.14 32.80 8.84
CA ILE A 136 8.12 32.03 9.55
C ILE A 136 7.93 32.66 10.94
N PRO A 137 6.71 33.11 11.30
CA PRO A 137 6.43 33.62 12.63
C PRO A 137 6.89 32.63 13.72
N LEU A 138 7.60 33.11 14.75
CA LEU A 138 8.26 32.36 15.85
C LEU A 138 9.58 31.65 15.53
N ILE A 139 9.93 31.42 14.26
CA ILE A 139 11.19 30.73 13.86
C ILE A 139 12.20 31.74 13.28
N GLY A 140 11.73 32.89 12.80
CA GLY A 140 12.55 33.90 12.13
C GLY A 140 12.86 33.53 10.68
N ALA A 141 13.87 34.18 10.09
CA ALA A 141 14.29 33.92 8.71
C ALA A 141 14.89 32.51 8.59
N VAL A 142 14.16 31.60 7.93
CA VAL A 142 14.68 30.27 7.63
C VAL A 142 15.58 30.39 6.40
N PRO A 143 16.87 30.00 6.48
CA PRO A 143 17.75 30.01 5.32
C PRO A 143 17.20 29.07 4.23
N LYS A 144 17.42 29.43 2.96
CA LYS A 144 16.90 28.71 1.79
C LYS A 144 16.95 27.19 1.98
N PRO A 145 15.79 26.50 2.02
CA PRO A 145 15.75 25.07 2.31
C PRO A 145 16.30 24.22 1.17
N VAL A 146 16.36 24.78 -0.05
CA VAL A 146 17.05 24.20 -1.20
C VAL A 146 17.53 25.23 -2.21
N ASP A 147 18.61 24.84 -2.89
CA ASP A 147 19.21 25.61 -3.99
C ASP A 147 18.41 25.49 -5.29
N GLN A 148 17.70 24.38 -5.53
CA GLN A 148 16.96 24.14 -6.77
C GLN A 148 15.85 23.09 -6.63
N ILE A 149 14.71 23.34 -7.28
CA ILE A 149 13.70 22.32 -7.60
C ILE A 149 13.73 22.07 -9.10
N LEU A 150 13.97 20.83 -9.52
CA LEU A 150 14.10 20.46 -10.93
C LEU A 150 13.20 19.28 -11.29
N TYR A 151 12.30 19.51 -12.25
CA TYR A 151 11.57 18.47 -12.96
C TYR A 151 12.21 18.21 -14.31
N LEU A 152 12.32 16.93 -14.68
CA LEU A 152 12.89 16.44 -15.93
C LEU A 152 11.98 15.40 -16.54
N TRP A 153 11.75 15.50 -17.85
CA TRP A 153 11.20 14.43 -18.66
C TRP A 153 12.19 14.07 -19.75
N VAL A 154 12.55 12.79 -19.83
CA VAL A 154 13.56 12.27 -20.75
C VAL A 154 12.89 11.29 -21.71
N GLN A 155 13.07 11.52 -23.00
CA GLN A 155 12.64 10.61 -24.06
C GLN A 155 13.85 10.19 -24.90
N ASP A 156 13.95 8.90 -25.19
CA ASP A 156 14.94 8.36 -26.12
C ASP A 156 14.20 7.60 -27.23
N THR A 157 14.44 7.98 -28.49
CA THR A 157 13.82 7.35 -29.67
C THR A 157 14.67 6.21 -30.26
N SER A 158 15.71 5.75 -29.55
CA SER A 158 16.42 4.51 -29.92
C SER A 158 15.46 3.32 -29.98
N GLU A 159 15.66 2.43 -30.96
CA GLU A 159 14.89 1.19 -31.07
C GLU A 159 15.26 0.23 -29.93
N THR A 160 14.27 -0.25 -29.18
CA THR A 160 14.48 -1.27 -28.15
C THR A 160 14.81 -2.59 -28.85
N THR A 161 16.05 -3.08 -28.72
CA THR A 161 16.35 -4.47 -29.05
C THR A 161 15.98 -5.33 -27.84
N GLU A 162 14.83 -6.00 -27.88
CA GLU A 162 14.56 -7.10 -26.96
C GLU A 162 15.63 -8.19 -27.17
N PRO A 163 16.20 -8.77 -26.10
CA PRO A 163 17.14 -9.86 -26.25
C PRO A 163 16.41 -11.04 -26.91
N LYS A 164 16.77 -11.38 -28.15
CA LYS A 164 16.43 -12.68 -28.72
C LYS A 164 17.09 -13.76 -27.86
N ALA A 165 16.30 -14.73 -27.43
CA ALA A 165 16.78 -15.89 -26.67
C ALA A 165 17.81 -16.68 -27.50
N THR A 166 19.09 -16.38 -27.31
CA THR A 166 20.23 -17.17 -27.79
C THR A 166 21.40 -17.00 -26.82
N ASP A 167 22.15 -18.09 -26.61
CA ASP A 167 22.95 -18.49 -25.44
C ASP A 167 24.13 -17.61 -24.96
N ASP A 168 24.21 -16.33 -25.30
CA ASP A 168 25.27 -15.45 -24.78
C ASP A 168 24.82 -14.66 -23.55
N LYS A 169 25.23 -15.12 -22.36
CA LYS A 169 24.97 -14.52 -21.03
C LYS A 169 25.57 -13.11 -20.80
N ASN A 170 25.98 -12.38 -21.84
CA ASN A 170 26.63 -11.07 -21.71
C ASN A 170 26.09 -9.96 -22.63
N GLN A 171 24.90 -10.11 -23.22
CA GLN A 171 24.24 -8.99 -23.89
C GLN A 171 23.35 -8.22 -22.90
N LYS A 172 23.87 -7.08 -22.43
CA LYS A 172 23.15 -6.14 -21.57
C LYS A 172 22.16 -5.35 -22.42
N ALA A 173 20.86 -5.49 -22.14
CA ALA A 173 19.80 -4.78 -22.86
C ALA A 173 20.05 -3.25 -22.87
N THR A 174 20.00 -2.64 -24.06
CA THR A 174 20.16 -1.19 -24.24
C THR A 174 18.88 -0.49 -23.79
N LEU A 175 18.82 -0.11 -22.52
CA LEU A 175 17.69 0.64 -21.96
C LEU A 175 17.69 2.08 -22.48
N LYS A 176 16.52 2.56 -22.94
CA LYS A 176 16.27 3.97 -23.30
C LYS A 176 16.68 4.90 -22.16
N SER A 177 17.76 5.65 -22.34
CA SER A 177 18.38 6.41 -21.24
C SER A 177 19.43 7.44 -21.68
N LEU A 178 19.78 8.35 -20.78
CA LEU A 178 20.90 9.29 -20.88
C LEU A 178 22.10 8.78 -20.07
N THR A 179 23.28 8.86 -20.69
CA THR A 179 24.56 8.51 -20.05
C THR A 179 25.19 9.71 -19.35
N TYR A 180 26.17 9.44 -18.48
CA TYR A 180 26.89 10.47 -17.74
C TYR A 180 27.59 11.48 -18.67
N GLY A 181 28.25 11.01 -19.73
CA GLY A 181 28.92 11.87 -20.71
C GLY A 181 27.92 12.76 -21.46
N GLU A 182 26.74 12.23 -21.81
CA GLU A 182 25.68 13.02 -22.46
C GLU A 182 25.12 14.11 -21.54
N VAL A 183 24.90 13.80 -20.25
CA VAL A 183 24.45 14.79 -19.27
C VAL A 183 25.49 15.91 -19.08
N GLN A 184 26.78 15.57 -19.04
CA GLN A 184 27.85 16.56 -18.97
C GLN A 184 27.90 17.45 -20.21
N ALA A 185 27.81 16.85 -21.40
CA ALA A 185 27.78 17.56 -22.67
C ALA A 185 26.61 18.56 -22.72
N ILE A 186 25.41 18.14 -22.29
CA ILE A 186 24.23 18.99 -22.24
C ILE A 186 24.40 20.11 -21.21
N ASN A 187 24.97 19.83 -20.04
CA ASN A 187 25.25 20.85 -19.02
C ASN A 187 26.28 21.88 -19.49
N LYS A 188 27.26 21.48 -20.31
CA LYS A 188 28.23 22.41 -20.94
C LYS A 188 27.52 23.39 -21.87
N VAL A 189 26.58 22.92 -22.68
CA VAL A 189 25.78 23.76 -23.62
C VAL A 189 24.80 24.66 -22.88
N ARG A 190 24.18 24.16 -21.80
CA ARG A 190 23.27 24.95 -20.96
C ARG A 190 23.98 26.12 -20.26
N GLY A 191 25.24 25.93 -19.85
CA GLY A 191 26.06 26.97 -19.23
C GLY A 191 25.36 27.66 -18.07
N SER A 192 25.45 29.00 -17.99
CA SER A 192 24.73 29.82 -16.99
C SER A 192 23.29 30.19 -17.39
N LYS A 193 22.81 29.75 -18.56
CA LYS A 193 21.52 30.18 -19.13
C LYS A 193 20.33 29.36 -18.63
N ALA A 194 20.57 28.13 -18.20
CA ALA A 194 19.60 27.25 -17.57
C ALA A 194 20.29 26.43 -16.48
N ALA A 195 19.52 25.99 -15.49
CA ALA A 195 20.07 25.19 -14.41
C ALA A 195 20.58 23.82 -14.92
N PRO A 196 21.68 23.30 -14.33
CA PRO A 196 22.26 22.04 -14.77
C PRO A 196 21.30 20.88 -14.52
N LEU A 197 21.31 19.90 -15.42
CA LEU A 197 20.71 18.59 -15.21
C LEU A 197 21.45 17.89 -14.07
N VAL A 198 20.73 17.61 -12.99
CA VAL A 198 21.23 16.84 -11.83
C VAL A 198 20.63 15.45 -11.81
N PHE A 199 21.38 14.49 -11.28
CA PHE A 199 20.96 13.09 -11.15
C PHE A 199 21.46 12.51 -9.82
N LYS A 200 20.77 11.49 -9.31
CA LYS A 200 21.15 10.83 -8.07
C LYS A 200 22.34 9.89 -8.32
N LYS A 201 23.46 10.10 -7.60
CA LYS A 201 24.59 9.17 -7.63
C LYS A 201 24.28 7.94 -6.78
N THR A 202 24.10 6.79 -7.41
CA THR A 202 23.78 5.52 -6.72
C THR A 202 25.00 4.62 -6.52
N GLN A 203 26.10 4.87 -7.22
CA GLN A 203 27.35 4.10 -7.12
C GLN A 203 28.46 4.91 -6.44
N GLN A 204 29.27 4.25 -5.61
CA GLN A 204 30.47 4.84 -5.00
C GLN A 204 31.64 4.75 -5.98
N GLY A 205 32.22 5.91 -6.36
CA GLY A 205 33.37 5.99 -7.27
C GLY A 205 33.23 7.06 -8.37
N LYS A 206 34.24 7.18 -9.23
CA LYS A 206 34.20 8.06 -10.43
C LYS A 206 33.33 7.37 -11.49
N LEU A 207 32.27 8.04 -11.95
CA LEU A 207 31.37 7.55 -12.99
C LEU A 207 32.08 7.57 -14.36
N GLU A 208 31.96 6.49 -15.13
CA GLU A 208 32.41 6.44 -16.52
C GLU A 208 31.37 7.07 -17.46
N ASP A 209 31.80 7.65 -18.58
CA ASP A 209 30.93 8.42 -19.49
C ASP A 209 29.82 7.59 -20.14
N SER A 210 30.00 6.27 -20.25
CA SER A 210 29.02 5.30 -20.75
C SER A 210 27.98 4.89 -19.70
N THR A 211 28.13 5.31 -18.44
CA THR A 211 27.23 4.91 -17.35
C THR A 211 25.87 5.57 -17.51
N VAL A 212 24.79 4.78 -17.48
CA VAL A 212 23.42 5.29 -17.49
C VAL A 212 23.11 6.01 -16.19
N VAL A 213 22.69 7.27 -16.27
CA VAL A 213 22.41 8.13 -15.10
C VAL A 213 20.95 8.59 -15.02
N LEU A 214 20.25 8.71 -16.15
CA LEU A 214 18.83 9.05 -16.19
C LEU A 214 18.12 8.12 -17.19
N ALA A 215 17.18 7.31 -16.73
CA ALA A 215 16.33 6.50 -17.61
C ALA A 215 15.34 7.38 -18.39
N ALA A 216 14.74 6.87 -19.47
CA ALA A 216 13.58 7.54 -20.08
C ALA A 216 12.40 7.57 -19.10
N GLY A 217 11.67 8.70 -19.05
CA GLY A 217 10.55 8.92 -18.13
C GLY A 217 10.67 10.22 -17.35
N HIS A 218 9.89 10.30 -16.27
CA HIS A 218 9.80 11.48 -15.39
C HIS A 218 10.80 11.36 -14.23
N HIS A 219 11.58 12.42 -14.00
CA HIS A 219 12.49 12.53 -12.86
C HIS A 219 12.24 13.84 -12.14
N PHE A 220 12.34 13.80 -10.81
CA PHE A 220 12.21 14.97 -9.96
C PHE A 220 13.40 15.02 -9.00
N ALA A 221 14.05 16.17 -8.92
CA ALA A 221 15.18 16.41 -8.02
C ALA A 221 14.86 17.60 -7.11
N GLY A 222 14.81 17.32 -5.80
CA GLY A 222 14.52 18.29 -4.75
C GLY A 222 13.90 17.62 -3.51
N PRO A 223 13.73 18.36 -2.39
CA PRO A 223 13.07 17.89 -1.17
C PRO A 223 11.55 17.80 -1.33
N LEU A 224 11.02 18.48 -2.36
CA LEU A 224 9.63 18.45 -2.74
C LEU A 224 9.32 17.12 -3.42
N SER A 225 8.23 16.48 -3.04
CA SER A 225 7.67 15.31 -3.68
C SER A 225 6.20 15.58 -3.93
N ILE A 226 5.78 15.49 -5.19
CA ILE A 226 4.38 15.61 -5.58
C ILE A 226 3.85 14.19 -5.74
N SER A 227 2.91 13.82 -4.87
CA SER A 227 2.34 12.46 -4.87
C SER A 227 1.16 12.32 -5.81
N ASN A 228 0.39 13.41 -6.02
CA ASN A 228 -0.82 13.38 -6.82
C ASN A 228 -1.06 14.74 -7.49
N ILE A 229 -1.55 14.70 -8.73
CA ILE A 229 -2.11 15.85 -9.45
C ILE A 229 -3.44 15.39 -10.04
N GLY A 230 -4.53 15.98 -9.57
CA GLY A 230 -5.88 15.75 -10.04
C GLY A 230 -6.47 16.98 -10.71
N PHE A 231 -7.38 16.75 -11.65
CA PHE A 231 -8.24 17.79 -12.21
C PHE A 231 -9.68 17.49 -11.79
N GLY A 232 -10.38 18.50 -11.31
CA GLY A 232 -11.78 18.43 -10.92
C GLY A 232 -12.58 19.52 -11.60
N TRP A 233 -13.86 19.26 -11.80
CA TRP A 233 -14.80 20.21 -12.37
C TRP A 233 -16.00 20.35 -11.45
N LYS A 234 -16.34 21.58 -11.08
CA LYS A 234 -17.48 21.87 -10.20
C LYS A 234 -18.43 22.82 -10.92
N GLY A 235 -19.69 22.41 -11.15
CA GLY A 235 -20.75 23.23 -11.76
C GLY A 235 -21.14 22.81 -13.18
N THR A 236 -22.07 23.56 -13.78
CA THR A 236 -22.54 23.37 -15.17
C THR A 236 -21.69 24.20 -16.14
N LEU A 237 -21.74 23.94 -17.45
CA LEU A 237 -20.97 24.65 -18.51
C LEU A 237 -20.99 26.20 -18.46
N LYS A 238 -21.94 26.82 -17.74
CA LYS A 238 -22.08 28.28 -17.61
C LYS A 238 -21.50 28.86 -16.31
N ASP A 239 -21.40 28.07 -15.24
CA ASP A 239 -20.92 28.46 -13.90
C ASP A 239 -19.87 27.47 -13.38
N GLY A 240 -19.05 26.95 -14.28
CA GLY A 240 -18.06 25.92 -14.00
C GLY A 240 -16.79 26.50 -13.37
N ALA A 241 -16.26 25.82 -12.37
CA ALA A 241 -14.91 26.04 -11.85
C ALA A 241 -14.05 24.83 -12.17
N LEU A 242 -12.89 25.08 -12.81
CA LEU A 242 -11.85 24.07 -12.98
C LEU A 242 -10.98 24.09 -11.72
N SER A 243 -10.92 22.96 -11.01
CA SER A 243 -10.05 22.81 -9.85
C SER A 243 -8.84 21.95 -10.21
N ILE A 244 -7.63 22.44 -9.98
CA ILE A 244 -6.42 21.63 -9.99
C ILE A 244 -6.11 21.27 -8.55
N VAL A 245 -6.09 19.98 -8.24
CA VAL A 245 -5.78 19.46 -6.91
C VAL A 245 -4.39 18.85 -6.95
N PHE A 246 -3.55 19.12 -5.96
CA PHE A 246 -2.32 18.36 -5.80
C PHE A 246 -1.94 18.14 -4.35
N ASP A 247 -1.28 17.02 -4.12
CA ASP A 247 -0.70 16.65 -2.84
C ASP A 247 0.81 16.78 -2.95
N ALA A 248 1.40 17.52 -2.02
CA ALA A 248 2.83 17.83 -2.03
C ALA A 248 3.43 17.63 -0.65
N SER A 249 4.64 17.09 -0.59
CA SER A 249 5.39 16.96 0.66
C SER A 249 6.81 17.49 0.47
N VAL A 250 7.36 18.12 1.50
CA VAL A 250 8.72 18.65 1.52
C VAL A 250 9.44 18.05 2.71
N LEU A 251 10.58 17.41 2.48
CA LEU A 251 11.42 16.85 3.53
C LEU A 251 12.75 17.61 3.62
N VAL A 252 12.97 18.32 4.73
CA VAL A 252 14.17 19.10 5.02
C VAL A 252 14.88 18.46 6.21
N GLY A 253 15.81 17.55 5.93
CA GLY A 253 16.53 16.80 6.95
C GLY A 253 15.57 15.92 7.78
N PRO A 254 15.49 16.09 9.12
CA PRO A 254 14.57 15.33 9.96
C PRO A 254 13.13 15.89 9.96
N ILE A 255 12.89 17.08 9.37
CA ILE A 255 11.59 17.75 9.37
C ILE A 255 10.88 17.46 8.04
N GLY A 256 9.65 16.98 8.11
CA GLY A 256 8.75 16.83 6.97
C GLY A 256 7.55 17.75 7.08
N PHE A 257 7.13 18.35 5.98
CA PHE A 257 5.85 19.00 5.84
C PHE A 257 5.08 18.34 4.70
N ALA A 258 3.77 18.18 4.85
CA ALA A 258 2.91 17.77 3.75
C ALA A 258 1.68 18.68 3.67
N LEU A 259 1.28 18.91 2.44
CA LEU A 259 0.12 19.68 2.04
C LEU A 259 -0.84 18.69 1.38
N LEU A 260 -2.02 18.54 1.97
CA LEU A 260 -3.03 17.57 1.59
C LEU A 260 -4.20 18.32 0.94
N GLY A 261 -4.62 17.87 -0.25
CA GLY A 261 -5.74 18.43 -0.99
C GLY A 261 -5.61 19.93 -1.24
N PHE A 262 -4.42 20.40 -1.63
CA PHE A 262 -4.27 21.79 -2.09
C PHE A 262 -5.01 21.94 -3.41
N LYS A 263 -5.97 22.87 -3.46
CA LYS A 263 -6.75 23.14 -4.66
C LYS A 263 -6.57 24.56 -5.15
N LEU A 264 -6.30 24.69 -6.45
CA LEU A 264 -6.41 25.92 -7.22
C LEU A 264 -7.70 25.88 -8.01
N GLU A 265 -8.69 26.67 -7.61
CA GLU A 265 -9.97 26.78 -8.32
C GLU A 265 -9.94 27.99 -9.25
N PHE A 266 -10.18 27.75 -10.54
CA PHE A 266 -10.28 28.77 -11.58
C PHE A 266 -11.75 28.90 -12.01
N PRO A 267 -12.44 30.01 -11.65
CA PRO A 267 -13.78 30.29 -12.14
C PRO A 267 -13.75 30.56 -13.65
N ILE A 268 -14.50 29.80 -14.45
CA ILE A 268 -14.47 29.92 -15.92
C ILE A 268 -15.43 31.00 -16.43
N THR A 269 -16.32 31.49 -15.56
CA THR A 269 -17.21 32.62 -15.84
C THR A 269 -16.48 33.90 -16.25
N GLU A 270 -15.20 34.05 -15.88
CA GLU A 270 -14.37 35.22 -16.21
C GLU A 270 -13.38 34.98 -17.36
N MET A 271 -13.33 33.76 -17.92
CA MET A 271 -12.28 33.34 -18.84
C MET A 271 -12.59 33.76 -20.29
N THR A 272 -12.10 34.94 -20.70
CA THR A 272 -12.30 35.47 -22.06
C THR A 272 -11.17 35.12 -23.04
N SER A 273 -9.97 34.74 -22.55
CA SER A 273 -8.83 34.30 -23.37
C SER A 273 -7.81 33.49 -22.54
N LEU A 274 -7.10 32.53 -23.17
CA LEU A 274 -5.98 31.77 -22.58
C LEU A 274 -4.80 32.65 -22.14
N GLN A 275 -4.76 33.92 -22.56
CA GLN A 275 -3.71 34.87 -22.21
C GLN A 275 -4.00 35.66 -20.92
N ASN A 276 -5.26 35.70 -20.46
CA ASN A 276 -5.67 36.38 -19.22
C ASN A 276 -6.44 35.40 -18.34
N LEU A 277 -5.70 34.65 -17.51
CA LEU A 277 -6.27 33.74 -16.52
C LEU A 277 -6.74 34.54 -15.29
N PRO A 278 -7.98 34.31 -14.79
CA PRO A 278 -8.43 34.89 -13.54
C PRO A 278 -7.59 34.37 -12.36
N ALA A 279 -7.51 35.16 -11.28
CA ALA A 279 -6.75 34.78 -10.10
C ALA A 279 -7.33 33.50 -9.48
N PRO A 280 -6.54 32.44 -9.28
CA PRO A 280 -7.06 31.20 -8.71
C PRO A 280 -7.44 31.40 -7.25
N LYS A 281 -8.59 30.83 -6.84
CA LYS A 281 -8.93 30.69 -5.43
C LYS A 281 -8.14 29.52 -4.86
N VAL A 282 -7.32 29.81 -3.86
CA VAL A 282 -6.48 28.81 -3.18
C VAL A 282 -7.24 28.24 -1.98
N THR A 283 -7.32 26.92 -1.90
CA THR A 283 -7.86 26.21 -0.75
C THR A 283 -6.93 25.07 -0.35
N VAL A 284 -6.91 24.74 0.93
CA VAL A 284 -6.10 23.65 1.48
C VAL A 284 -7.00 22.78 2.33
N ASP A 285 -7.10 21.50 1.99
CA ASP A 285 -7.87 20.56 2.78
C ASP A 285 -7.09 20.14 4.03
N GLY A 286 -5.77 20.02 4.00
CA GLY A 286 -5.01 19.60 5.17
C GLY A 286 -3.53 19.92 5.15
N LEU A 287 -2.94 19.85 6.34
CA LEU A 287 -1.54 20.11 6.61
C LEU A 287 -1.02 19.02 7.54
N ALA A 288 0.18 18.52 7.25
CA ALA A 288 0.89 17.63 8.14
C ALA A 288 2.31 18.14 8.38
N ALA A 289 2.80 17.90 9.59
CA ALA A 289 4.16 18.18 9.99
C ALA A 289 4.73 16.97 10.71
N SER A 290 5.99 16.65 10.44
CA SER A 290 6.71 15.57 11.08
C SER A 290 8.13 15.97 11.43
N PHE A 291 8.64 15.37 12.49
CA PHE A 291 10.02 15.43 12.93
C PHE A 291 10.44 14.02 13.28
N SER A 292 11.46 13.49 12.63
CA SER A 292 11.92 12.12 12.84
C SER A 292 13.42 12.06 13.11
N LYS A 293 13.79 11.61 14.30
CA LYS A 293 15.14 11.21 14.70
C LYS A 293 15.07 9.91 15.50
N PRO A 294 16.16 9.12 15.59
CA PRO A 294 16.14 7.81 16.26
C PRO A 294 15.56 7.78 17.68
N LEU A 295 15.63 8.88 18.44
CA LEU A 295 15.12 8.96 19.81
C LEU A 295 13.76 9.65 19.95
N LEU A 296 13.38 10.49 18.98
CA LEU A 296 12.18 11.32 19.05
C LEU A 296 11.54 11.40 17.68
N THR A 297 10.29 10.97 17.61
CA THR A 297 9.44 11.10 16.45
C THR A 297 8.20 11.88 16.85
N ILE A 298 7.90 12.99 16.17
CA ILE A 298 6.66 13.74 16.35
C ILE A 298 6.04 13.85 14.97
N SER A 299 4.81 13.42 14.80
CA SER A 299 4.09 13.53 13.53
C SER A 299 2.65 13.91 13.81
N GLY A 300 2.15 14.94 13.13
CA GLY A 300 0.76 15.35 13.24
C GLY A 300 0.20 15.71 11.88
N ALA A 301 -1.09 15.47 11.70
CA ALA A 301 -1.83 15.88 10.51
C ALA A 301 -3.18 16.43 10.92
N PHE A 302 -3.64 17.44 10.21
CA PHE A 302 -4.95 18.04 10.36
C PHE A 302 -5.59 18.19 8.98
N MET A 303 -6.87 17.89 8.90
CA MET A 303 -7.68 18.02 7.70
C MET A 303 -9.00 18.70 8.01
N HIS A 304 -9.42 19.56 7.11
CA HIS A 304 -10.70 20.25 7.04
C HIS A 304 -11.36 19.85 5.72
N LYS A 305 -12.62 19.41 5.80
CA LYS A 305 -13.40 19.02 4.64
C LYS A 305 -14.83 19.49 4.81
N VAL A 306 -15.33 20.18 3.77
CA VAL A 306 -16.75 20.55 3.69
C VAL A 306 -17.45 19.54 2.80
N VAL A 307 -18.38 18.77 3.37
CA VAL A 307 -19.18 17.76 2.65
C VAL A 307 -20.65 18.12 2.80
N GLU A 308 -21.35 18.38 1.69
CA GLU A 308 -22.79 18.71 1.68
C GLU A 308 -23.16 19.90 2.60
N GLY A 309 -22.26 20.87 2.74
CA GLY A 309 -22.46 22.04 3.61
C GLY A 309 -22.20 21.79 5.10
N ASN A 310 -21.75 20.58 5.45
CA ASN A 310 -21.25 20.23 6.79
C ASN A 310 -19.75 20.46 6.85
N ASP A 311 -19.33 21.24 7.84
CA ASP A 311 -17.93 21.57 8.08
C ASP A 311 -17.33 20.53 9.02
N MET A 312 -16.29 19.81 8.58
CA MET A 312 -15.68 18.70 9.30
C MET A 312 -14.17 18.88 9.41
N TYR A 313 -13.66 18.69 10.61
CA TYR A 313 -12.26 18.75 10.98
C TYR A 313 -11.83 17.42 11.57
N ALA A 314 -10.70 16.89 11.14
CA ALA A 314 -10.10 15.67 11.65
C ALA A 314 -8.61 15.89 11.87
N GLY A 315 -8.06 15.35 12.95
CA GLY A 315 -6.65 15.48 13.26
C GLY A 315 -6.09 14.25 13.94
N ALA A 316 -4.80 14.03 13.78
CA ALA A 316 -4.06 13.00 14.49
C ALA A 316 -2.68 13.52 14.91
N LEU A 317 -2.19 13.03 16.03
CA LEU A 317 -0.88 13.32 16.61
C LEU A 317 -0.23 12.03 17.09
N LEU A 318 1.04 11.87 16.76
CA LEU A 318 1.90 10.77 17.16
C LEU A 318 3.17 11.36 17.78
N ILE A 319 3.49 10.92 18.99
CA ILE A 319 4.73 11.26 19.69
C ILE A 319 5.40 9.95 20.11
N GLY A 320 6.51 9.61 19.49
CA GLY A 320 7.37 8.49 19.86
C GLY A 320 8.62 9.00 20.58
N TYR A 321 8.93 8.45 21.75
CA TYR A 321 10.16 8.70 22.49
C TYR A 321 10.76 7.39 22.98
N ASN A 322 11.86 6.95 22.37
CA ASN A 322 12.50 5.66 22.62
C ASN A 322 11.50 4.48 22.49
N VAL A 323 11.11 3.84 23.60
CA VAL A 323 10.13 2.74 23.65
C VAL A 323 8.69 3.19 23.85
N TYR A 324 8.46 4.48 24.14
CA TYR A 324 7.13 5.03 24.38
C TYR A 324 6.53 5.58 23.10
N LEU A 325 5.27 5.25 22.83
CA LEU A 325 4.52 5.76 21.69
C LEU A 325 3.16 6.26 22.17
N PHE A 326 2.93 7.56 22.01
CA PHE A 326 1.66 8.23 22.28
C PHE A 326 0.98 8.54 20.96
N GLN A 327 -0.26 8.11 20.82
CA GLN A 327 -1.08 8.36 19.65
C GLN A 327 -2.41 8.93 20.11
N ALA A 328 -2.85 9.99 19.44
CA ALA A 328 -4.15 10.59 19.62
C ALA A 328 -4.75 10.95 18.26
N ALA A 329 -6.05 10.78 18.11
CA ALA A 329 -6.80 11.25 16.97
C ALA A 329 -8.13 11.82 17.43
N GLY A 330 -8.65 12.76 16.66
CA GLY A 330 -9.89 13.43 16.97
C GLY A 330 -10.60 13.96 15.74
N PHE A 331 -11.86 14.28 15.96
CA PHE A 331 -12.78 14.80 14.97
C PHE A 331 -13.65 15.86 15.63
N TYR A 332 -13.95 16.91 14.88
CA TYR A 332 -14.93 17.93 15.23
C TYR A 332 -15.68 18.30 13.96
N GLY A 333 -16.99 18.37 13.99
CA GLY A 333 -17.75 18.83 12.83
C GLY A 333 -19.11 19.39 13.18
N GLU A 334 -19.60 20.29 12.34
CA GLU A 334 -20.97 20.78 12.35
C GLU A 334 -21.74 20.04 11.26
N LEU A 335 -22.59 19.10 11.70
CA LEU A 335 -23.36 18.23 10.82
C LEU A 335 -24.84 18.57 10.91
N THR A 336 -25.56 18.28 9.83
CA THR A 336 -27.02 18.36 9.78
C THR A 336 -27.56 16.95 9.90
N ASP A 337 -28.47 16.72 10.86
CA ASP A 337 -29.10 15.42 11.05
C ASP A 337 -30.06 15.11 9.89
N PRO A 338 -29.86 14.00 9.15
CA PRO A 338 -30.76 13.64 8.05
C PRO A 338 -32.21 13.42 8.48
N ALA A 339 -32.46 13.03 9.74
CA ALA A 339 -33.80 12.70 10.21
C ALA A 339 -34.60 13.95 10.65
N THR A 340 -33.93 14.92 11.26
CA THR A 340 -34.58 16.11 11.86
C THR A 340 -34.25 17.43 11.17
N ASP A 341 -33.33 17.40 10.18
CA ASP A 341 -32.75 18.57 9.49
C ASP A 341 -32.14 19.61 10.44
N ARG A 342 -31.82 19.20 11.67
CA ARG A 342 -31.25 20.05 12.70
C ARG A 342 -29.72 20.03 12.63
N ARG A 343 -29.10 21.20 12.70
CA ARG A 343 -27.65 21.32 12.86
C ARG A 343 -27.20 20.98 14.28
N PHE A 344 -26.19 20.12 14.39
CA PHE A 344 -25.57 19.73 15.64
C PHE A 344 -24.04 19.66 15.51
N LYS A 345 -23.36 19.83 16.64
CA LYS A 345 -21.90 19.73 16.73
C LYS A 345 -21.55 18.33 17.22
N SER A 346 -20.72 17.61 16.47
CA SER A 346 -20.16 16.31 16.82
C SER A 346 -18.68 16.46 17.11
N ALA A 347 -18.21 15.87 18.20
CA ALA A 347 -16.80 15.87 18.55
C ALA A 347 -16.42 14.52 19.17
N PHE A 348 -15.28 13.97 18.79
CA PHE A 348 -14.72 12.83 19.50
C PHE A 348 -13.20 12.91 19.49
N MET A 349 -12.59 12.34 20.52
CA MET A 349 -11.15 12.21 20.63
C MET A 349 -10.83 10.88 21.28
N PHE A 350 -9.83 10.20 20.77
CA PHE A 350 -9.29 9.00 21.38
C PHE A 350 -7.78 9.01 21.35
N CYS A 351 -7.19 8.45 22.38
CA CYS A 351 -5.80 8.05 22.43
C CYS A 351 -5.72 6.53 22.63
N LEU A 352 -4.52 5.99 22.60
CA LEU A 352 -4.29 4.57 22.90
C LEU A 352 -5.00 4.25 24.24
N VAL A 353 -5.94 3.30 24.22
CA VAL A 353 -6.76 2.84 25.36
C VAL A 353 -7.72 3.83 26.05
N ALA A 354 -7.86 5.08 25.61
CA ALA A 354 -8.86 5.99 26.18
C ALA A 354 -9.53 6.86 25.13
N GLY A 355 -10.76 7.30 25.39
CA GLY A 355 -11.46 8.18 24.45
C GLY A 355 -12.78 8.69 24.99
N LEU A 356 -13.32 9.69 24.31
CA LEU A 356 -14.63 10.24 24.60
C LEU A 356 -15.26 10.77 23.32
N GLY A 357 -16.59 10.78 23.30
CA GLY A 357 -17.37 11.32 22.19
C GLY A 357 -18.63 12.03 22.65
N TYR A 358 -18.91 13.14 21.98
CA TYR A 358 -20.06 14.01 22.14
C TYR A 358 -20.82 14.08 20.82
N ASN A 359 -22.13 13.81 20.84
CA ASN A 359 -22.95 13.61 19.64
C ASN A 359 -22.29 12.65 18.63
N SER A 360 -21.70 11.58 19.16
CA SER A 360 -21.10 10.52 18.38
C SER A 360 -21.41 9.17 19.03
N SER A 361 -21.47 8.13 18.21
CA SER A 361 -21.73 6.76 18.61
C SER A 361 -20.53 5.90 18.27
N ILE A 362 -20.08 5.10 19.23
CA ILE A 362 -19.06 4.07 19.02
C ILE A 362 -19.75 2.71 18.87
N ARG A 363 -19.46 1.99 17.78
CA ARG A 363 -19.95 0.62 17.63
C ARG A 363 -19.09 -0.33 18.48
N MET A 364 -19.75 -1.12 19.32
CA MET A 364 -19.11 -2.17 20.11
C MET A 364 -18.70 -3.35 19.20
N PRO A 365 -17.44 -3.80 19.21
CA PRO A 365 -16.97 -4.89 18.35
C PRO A 365 -17.38 -6.28 18.88
N SER A 366 -17.52 -7.23 17.96
CA SER A 366 -17.55 -8.66 18.30
C SER A 366 -16.16 -9.19 18.64
N ALA A 367 -16.06 -10.39 19.23
CA ALA A 367 -14.76 -10.98 19.58
C ALA A 367 -13.77 -11.09 18.39
N ALA A 368 -14.27 -11.27 17.16
CA ALA A 368 -13.45 -11.34 15.95
C ALA A 368 -12.95 -9.97 15.45
N GLU A 369 -13.65 -8.89 15.78
CA GLU A 369 -13.36 -7.51 15.32
C GLU A 369 -12.45 -6.75 16.31
N ILE A 370 -12.04 -7.39 17.41
CA ILE A 370 -11.16 -6.79 18.43
C ILE A 370 -9.84 -6.25 17.85
N PRO A 371 -9.12 -6.95 16.94
CA PRO A 371 -7.86 -6.44 16.39
C PRO A 371 -8.02 -5.20 15.50
N THR A 372 -9.23 -4.87 15.06
CA THR A 372 -9.52 -3.67 14.25
C THR A 372 -10.22 -2.57 15.06
N PHE A 373 -10.40 -2.80 16.37
CA PHE A 373 -11.04 -1.83 17.25
C PHE A 373 -10.10 -0.63 17.52
N PRO A 374 -10.53 0.62 17.25
CA PRO A 374 -9.64 1.79 17.24
C PRO A 374 -8.94 2.08 18.58
N LEU A 375 -9.51 1.65 19.71
CA LEU A 375 -8.93 1.87 21.03
C LEU A 375 -7.86 0.83 21.41
N ILE A 376 -7.80 -0.29 20.67
CA ILE A 376 -6.78 -1.35 20.83
C ILE A 376 -5.70 -1.20 19.74
N ALA A 377 -6.14 -1.09 18.48
CA ALA A 377 -5.26 -0.99 17.31
C ALA A 377 -5.83 0.01 16.28
N PRO A 378 -5.39 1.29 16.30
CA PRO A 378 -5.76 2.26 15.27
C PRO A 378 -5.07 1.92 13.93
N PRO A 379 -5.66 2.23 12.75
CA PRO A 379 -6.87 3.03 12.51
C PRO A 379 -8.13 2.16 12.28
N GLY A 380 -9.21 2.43 13.04
CA GLY A 380 -10.50 1.75 12.89
C GLY A 380 -11.66 2.73 12.75
N GLY A 381 -12.39 2.68 11.63
CA GLY A 381 -13.55 3.54 11.33
C GLY A 381 -14.84 3.07 11.98
N VAL A 382 -14.91 3.11 13.32
CA VAL A 382 -16.01 2.52 14.11
C VAL A 382 -16.87 3.58 14.82
N ILE A 383 -16.49 4.85 14.71
CA ILE A 383 -17.17 5.99 15.35
C ILE A 383 -17.94 6.77 14.28
N THR A 384 -19.23 7.02 14.54
CA THR A 384 -20.11 7.78 13.66
C THR A 384 -20.72 8.97 14.40
N SER A 385 -21.00 10.07 13.71
CA SER A 385 -21.74 11.20 14.29
C SER A 385 -23.20 10.82 14.46
N LYS A 386 -23.76 11.04 15.66
CA LYS A 386 -25.17 10.76 15.98
C LYS A 386 -25.65 11.71 17.07
N VAL A 387 -26.79 12.37 16.83
CA VAL A 387 -27.39 13.31 17.78
C VAL A 387 -27.69 12.61 19.11
N ASP A 388 -27.43 13.32 20.21
CA ASP A 388 -27.69 12.90 21.60
C ASP A 388 -26.99 11.60 22.05
N SER A 389 -25.99 11.14 21.28
CA SER A 389 -25.15 10.00 21.64
C SER A 389 -23.85 10.43 22.33
N PHE A 390 -23.55 9.79 23.46
CA PHE A 390 -22.31 10.01 24.20
C PHE A 390 -21.60 8.70 24.48
N TRP A 391 -20.28 8.73 24.53
CA TRP A 391 -19.51 7.59 25.02
C TRP A 391 -18.22 8.04 25.69
N VAL A 392 -17.75 7.22 26.62
CA VAL A 392 -16.44 7.36 27.25
C VAL A 392 -15.79 5.99 27.28
N ALA A 393 -14.48 5.96 27.09
CA ALA A 393 -13.69 4.75 27.13
C ALA A 393 -12.40 4.96 27.92
N ALA A 394 -12.03 3.95 28.70
CA ALA A 394 -10.80 3.92 29.47
C ALA A 394 -10.27 2.49 29.51
N GLY A 395 -8.97 2.34 29.41
CA GLY A 395 -8.35 1.04 29.22
C GLY A 395 -6.93 1.00 29.75
N VAL A 396 -6.39 -0.21 29.76
CA VAL A 396 -5.12 -0.56 30.36
C VAL A 396 -4.35 -1.50 29.44
N LYS A 397 -3.04 -1.33 29.40
CA LYS A 397 -2.11 -2.29 28.80
C LYS A 397 -1.30 -2.91 29.91
N VAL A 398 -1.42 -4.22 30.07
CA VAL A 398 -0.77 -4.98 31.15
C VAL A 398 0.07 -6.08 30.55
N THR A 399 1.31 -6.20 30.99
CA THR A 399 2.17 -7.36 30.68
C THR A 399 2.39 -8.16 31.95
N ALA A 400 2.02 -9.43 31.96
CA ALA A 400 2.19 -10.37 33.06
C ALA A 400 3.22 -11.46 32.70
N PHE A 401 4.14 -11.73 33.63
CA PHE A 401 5.12 -12.83 33.56
C PHE A 401 5.95 -12.92 32.26
N PRO A 402 6.31 -11.78 31.64
CA PRO A 402 6.78 -11.67 30.24
C PRO A 402 6.16 -12.56 29.15
N VAL A 403 5.08 -13.27 29.45
CA VAL A 403 4.46 -14.32 28.61
C VAL A 403 3.11 -13.84 28.10
N LEU A 404 2.35 -13.12 28.92
CA LEU A 404 1.00 -12.69 28.62
C LEU A 404 0.93 -11.16 28.52
N LYS A 405 0.55 -10.64 27.36
CA LYS A 405 0.25 -9.23 27.13
C LYS A 405 -1.26 -9.07 26.97
N VAL A 406 -1.86 -8.13 27.69
CA VAL A 406 -3.30 -7.87 27.66
C VAL A 406 -3.52 -6.38 27.42
N ASP A 407 -4.20 -6.08 26.33
CA ASP A 407 -4.72 -4.75 26.02
C ASP A 407 -6.23 -4.79 26.26
N ALA A 408 -6.76 -4.05 27.22
CA ALA A 408 -8.19 -4.07 27.57
C ALA A 408 -8.76 -2.66 27.68
N VAL A 409 -10.01 -2.47 27.26
CA VAL A 409 -10.72 -1.20 27.22
C VAL A 409 -12.16 -1.39 27.70
N LEU A 410 -12.55 -0.59 28.69
CA LEU A 410 -13.94 -0.40 29.12
C LEU A 410 -14.55 0.74 28.32
N VAL A 411 -15.74 0.54 27.78
CA VAL A 411 -16.53 1.52 27.03
C VAL A 411 -17.90 1.64 27.67
N LEU A 412 -18.29 2.87 27.99
CA LEU A 412 -19.64 3.23 28.40
C LEU A 412 -20.25 4.05 27.27
N SER A 413 -21.36 3.59 26.71
CA SER A 413 -22.13 4.33 25.71
C SER A 413 -23.52 4.65 26.24
N PHE A 414 -23.97 5.87 25.98
CA PHE A 414 -25.26 6.39 26.37
C PHE A 414 -26.01 6.78 25.09
N ASP A 415 -26.84 5.88 24.52
CA ASP A 415 -27.98 6.30 23.66
C ASP A 415 -28.84 5.15 23.07
N PRO A 416 -30.19 5.18 23.18
CA PRO A 416 -31.00 5.89 24.17
C PRO A 416 -30.89 5.27 25.58
N SER A 417 -30.09 4.22 25.73
CA SER A 417 -29.90 3.50 26.99
C SER A 417 -28.42 3.21 27.22
N VAL A 418 -28.06 2.95 28.48
CA VAL A 418 -26.69 2.65 28.87
C VAL A 418 -26.29 1.28 28.36
N LYS A 419 -25.19 1.22 27.61
CA LYS A 419 -24.50 -0.04 27.28
C LYS A 419 -23.09 0.02 27.83
N ILE A 420 -22.67 -1.09 28.42
CA ILE A 420 -21.36 -1.26 29.03
C ILE A 420 -20.64 -2.34 28.25
N GLY A 421 -19.42 -2.07 27.80
CA GLY A 421 -18.62 -3.02 27.03
C GLY A 421 -17.19 -3.09 27.58
N ILE A 422 -16.66 -4.30 27.76
CA ILE A 422 -15.25 -4.56 28.04
C ILE A 422 -14.71 -5.33 26.84
N PHE A 423 -13.68 -4.79 26.21
CA PHE A 423 -13.06 -5.35 25.01
C PHE A 423 -11.57 -5.52 25.27
N GLY A 424 -10.99 -6.64 24.86
CA GLY A 424 -9.56 -6.81 25.05
C GLY A 424 -8.92 -7.85 24.15
N LEU A 425 -7.65 -7.66 23.87
CA LEU A 425 -6.79 -8.57 23.12
C LEU A 425 -5.73 -9.11 24.08
N ALA A 426 -5.73 -10.43 24.27
CA ALA A 426 -4.72 -11.12 25.05
C ALA A 426 -3.79 -11.90 24.12
N VAL A 427 -2.48 -11.67 24.23
CA VAL A 427 -1.44 -12.33 23.45
C VAL A 427 -0.53 -13.09 24.39
N ALA A 428 -0.43 -14.41 24.21
CA ALA A 428 0.44 -15.29 24.97
C ALA A 428 1.54 -15.89 24.08
N ASP A 429 2.80 -15.67 24.45
CA ASP A 429 3.99 -16.17 23.74
C ASP A 429 4.81 -17.11 24.67
N LEU A 430 5.10 -18.33 24.22
CA LEU A 430 5.95 -19.30 24.95
C LEU A 430 7.00 -19.95 24.02
N PRO A 431 8.30 -20.00 24.41
CA PRO A 431 8.90 -19.31 25.55
C PRO A 431 8.86 -17.78 25.39
N PRO A 432 8.99 -17.01 26.48
CA PRO A 432 9.03 -15.55 26.38
C PRO A 432 10.22 -15.11 25.52
N PRO A 433 10.09 -14.02 24.74
CA PRO A 433 11.16 -13.54 23.88
C PRO A 433 12.40 -13.14 24.72
N PRO A 434 13.62 -13.61 24.38
CA PRO A 434 14.84 -13.18 25.01
C PRO A 434 15.02 -11.66 24.82
N PRO A 435 15.57 -10.95 25.82
CA PRO A 435 15.94 -9.56 25.65
C PRO A 435 16.96 -9.43 24.50
N GLY A 436 16.61 -8.66 23.46
CA GLY A 436 17.51 -8.37 22.32
C GLY A 436 17.47 -9.36 21.15
N SER A 437 16.57 -10.36 21.14
CA SER A 437 16.39 -11.27 20.00
C SER A 437 14.93 -11.29 19.52
N SER A 438 14.73 -11.05 18.23
CA SER A 438 13.41 -11.07 17.57
C SER A 438 12.92 -12.47 17.19
N SER A 439 13.67 -13.53 17.47
CA SER A 439 13.26 -14.90 17.09
C SER A 439 14.00 -16.02 17.85
N PRO A 440 13.63 -16.33 19.10
CA PRO A 440 13.63 -17.73 19.51
C PRO A 440 12.53 -18.45 18.73
N GLY A 441 12.69 -19.75 18.43
CA GLY A 441 11.56 -20.55 17.95
C GLY A 441 10.44 -20.50 19.01
N LYS A 442 9.34 -19.83 18.70
CA LYS A 442 8.15 -19.81 19.57
C LYS A 442 7.41 -21.14 19.37
N PHE A 443 7.14 -21.86 20.45
CA PHE A 443 6.34 -23.08 20.38
C PHE A 443 4.85 -22.77 20.48
N VAL A 444 4.47 -21.70 21.18
CA VAL A 444 3.07 -21.33 21.34
C VAL A 444 2.93 -19.84 21.13
N HIS A 445 2.00 -19.47 20.27
CA HIS A 445 1.56 -18.10 20.09
C HIS A 445 0.03 -18.13 20.05
N VAL A 446 -0.61 -17.56 21.07
CA VAL A 446 -2.07 -17.57 21.19
C VAL A 446 -2.55 -16.13 21.32
N GLU A 447 -3.42 -15.73 20.41
CA GLU A 447 -4.09 -14.44 20.42
C GLU A 447 -5.59 -14.67 20.63
N LEU A 448 -6.13 -14.09 21.70
CA LEU A 448 -7.53 -14.21 22.07
C LEU A 448 -8.15 -12.82 22.12
N GLY A 449 -9.13 -12.57 21.24
CA GLY A 449 -10.02 -11.42 21.34
C GLY A 449 -11.16 -11.71 22.30
N LEU A 450 -11.43 -10.80 23.22
CA LEU A 450 -12.50 -10.87 24.22
C LEU A 450 -13.44 -9.68 24.05
N SER A 451 -14.74 -9.95 24.07
CA SER A 451 -15.81 -8.95 24.04
C SER A 451 -16.84 -9.30 25.11
N ALA A 452 -17.10 -8.41 26.05
CA ALA A 452 -18.11 -8.58 27.09
C ALA A 452 -19.01 -7.35 27.12
N THR A 453 -20.29 -7.50 26.78
CA THR A 453 -21.25 -6.41 26.67
C THR A 453 -22.46 -6.65 27.55
N VAL A 454 -22.96 -5.57 28.15
CA VAL A 454 -24.20 -5.53 28.92
C VAL A 454 -25.07 -4.43 28.33
N ASP A 455 -26.22 -4.81 27.80
CA ASP A 455 -27.26 -3.90 27.36
C ASP A 455 -28.37 -3.87 28.42
N VAL A 456 -28.43 -2.78 29.18
CA VAL A 456 -29.34 -2.65 30.32
C VAL A 456 -30.80 -2.58 29.88
N ALA A 457 -31.08 -1.99 28.70
CA ALA A 457 -32.45 -1.87 28.21
C ALA A 457 -32.98 -3.19 27.63
N LEU A 458 -32.11 -3.99 27.00
CA LEU A 458 -32.49 -5.32 26.52
C LEU A 458 -32.40 -6.40 27.60
N GLY A 459 -31.82 -6.11 28.76
CA GLY A 459 -31.61 -7.06 29.84
C GLY A 459 -30.73 -8.25 29.44
N VAL A 460 -29.70 -8.00 28.62
CA VAL A 460 -28.82 -9.05 28.05
C VAL A 460 -27.36 -8.79 28.39
N MET A 461 -26.68 -9.83 28.84
CA MET A 461 -25.22 -9.91 28.96
C MET A 461 -24.69 -10.87 27.91
N LYS A 462 -23.68 -10.45 27.15
CA LYS A 462 -23.01 -11.25 26.12
C LYS A 462 -21.51 -11.21 26.36
N ILE A 463 -20.90 -12.35 26.62
CA ILE A 463 -19.45 -12.51 26.73
C ILE A 463 -19.02 -13.43 25.60
N GLU A 464 -18.06 -13.03 24.80
CA GLU A 464 -17.55 -13.75 23.65
C GLU A 464 -16.03 -13.71 23.68
N GLY A 465 -15.41 -14.81 23.30
CA GLY A 465 -13.99 -14.84 23.00
C GLY A 465 -13.71 -15.67 21.77
N GLN A 466 -12.72 -15.26 20.99
CA GLN A 466 -12.35 -15.94 19.75
C GLN A 466 -10.84 -15.91 19.57
N LEU A 467 -10.29 -17.05 19.14
CA LEU A 467 -8.89 -17.17 18.77
C LEU A 467 -8.65 -16.49 17.41
N MET A 468 -7.58 -15.70 17.33
CA MET A 468 -7.22 -15.03 16.08
C MET A 468 -6.49 -15.99 15.14
N PRO A 469 -6.59 -15.80 13.80
CA PRO A 469 -5.96 -16.67 12.81
C PRO A 469 -4.42 -16.79 12.91
N ALA A 470 -3.77 -15.81 13.54
CA ALA A 470 -2.33 -15.83 13.80
C ALA A 470 -1.92 -16.89 14.84
N SER A 471 -2.87 -17.41 15.64
CA SER A 471 -2.59 -18.33 16.73
C SER A 471 -2.11 -19.71 16.24
N TYR A 472 -1.05 -20.24 16.84
CA TYR A 472 -0.52 -21.57 16.56
C TYR A 472 0.07 -22.25 17.81
N VAL A 473 0.20 -23.58 17.73
CA VAL A 473 0.79 -24.41 18.79
C VAL A 473 1.76 -25.44 18.21
N LEU A 474 2.89 -25.66 18.88
CA LEU A 474 4.02 -26.51 18.50
C LEU A 474 4.78 -26.08 17.24
N ASP A 475 4.07 -25.75 16.17
CA ASP A 475 4.62 -25.37 14.85
C ASP A 475 3.83 -24.19 14.27
N PRO A 476 4.46 -23.20 13.61
CA PRO A 476 3.76 -22.08 12.98
C PRO A 476 2.68 -22.47 11.97
N ASN A 477 2.78 -23.66 11.36
CA ASN A 477 1.77 -24.17 10.43
C ASN A 477 0.57 -24.84 11.15
N CYS A 478 0.69 -25.13 12.45
CA CYS A 478 -0.36 -25.74 13.26
C CYS A 478 -1.29 -24.66 13.81
N HIS A 479 -2.22 -24.19 12.97
CA HIS A 479 -3.12 -23.10 13.31
C HIS A 479 -4.22 -23.54 14.27
N LEU A 480 -4.52 -22.65 15.22
CA LEU A 480 -5.60 -22.83 16.18
C LEU A 480 -6.86 -22.10 15.71
N THR A 481 -8.00 -22.74 15.89
CA THR A 481 -9.32 -22.14 15.71
C THR A 481 -10.17 -22.36 16.96
N GLY A 482 -11.13 -21.50 17.20
CA GLY A 482 -12.06 -21.67 18.32
C GLY A 482 -12.63 -20.36 18.82
N GLY A 483 -13.86 -20.44 19.29
CA GLY A 483 -14.45 -19.38 20.10
C GLY A 483 -15.27 -19.95 21.24
N PHE A 484 -15.55 -19.09 22.20
CA PHE A 484 -16.50 -19.35 23.26
C PHE A 484 -17.48 -18.19 23.38
N ALA A 485 -18.67 -18.47 23.89
CA ALA A 485 -19.67 -17.47 24.18
C ALA A 485 -20.46 -17.85 25.43
N VAL A 486 -20.80 -16.83 26.23
CA VAL A 486 -21.66 -16.89 27.41
C VAL A 486 -22.69 -15.80 27.28
N TYR A 487 -23.94 -16.18 27.02
CA TYR A 487 -25.05 -15.24 26.90
C TYR A 487 -26.04 -15.48 28.04
N SER A 488 -26.57 -14.39 28.60
CA SER A 488 -27.60 -14.43 29.62
C SER A 488 -28.63 -13.33 29.38
N TRP A 489 -29.90 -13.71 29.33
CA TRP A 489 -31.05 -12.81 29.16
C TRP A 489 -31.74 -12.64 30.52
N PHE A 490 -31.11 -11.88 31.41
CA PHE A 490 -31.54 -11.80 32.83
C PHE A 490 -32.84 -11.02 33.03
N ASP A 491 -33.11 -9.99 32.21
CA ASP A 491 -34.33 -9.18 32.33
C ASP A 491 -34.82 -8.68 30.97
N SER A 492 -34.94 -9.61 30.02
CA SER A 492 -35.34 -9.24 28.66
C SER A 492 -36.79 -8.76 28.58
N PRO A 493 -37.09 -7.72 27.78
CA PRO A 493 -38.47 -7.30 27.49
C PRO A 493 -39.31 -8.41 26.85
N ASP A 494 -38.67 -9.36 26.18
CA ASP A 494 -39.30 -10.57 25.67
C ASP A 494 -39.47 -11.60 26.81
N PRO A 495 -40.71 -11.92 27.22
CA PRO A 495 -40.96 -12.85 28.32
C PRO A 495 -40.43 -14.26 28.06
N ASP A 496 -40.31 -14.69 26.80
CA ASP A 496 -39.83 -16.04 26.46
C ASP A 496 -38.31 -16.19 26.64
N LEU A 497 -37.57 -15.07 26.59
CA LEU A 497 -36.11 -15.05 26.76
C LEU A 497 -35.70 -14.85 28.23
N ARG A 498 -36.60 -14.39 29.08
CA ARG A 498 -36.28 -13.99 30.45
C ARG A 498 -35.81 -15.18 31.29
N GLY A 499 -34.58 -15.09 31.81
CA GLY A 499 -33.92 -16.15 32.57
C GLY A 499 -33.21 -17.21 31.71
N ASP A 500 -33.24 -17.09 30.38
CA ASP A 500 -32.49 -17.98 29.49
C ASP A 500 -30.99 -17.66 29.53
N TRP A 501 -30.17 -18.67 29.30
CA TRP A 501 -28.71 -18.53 29.25
C TRP A 501 -28.08 -19.65 28.44
N VAL A 502 -26.86 -19.42 27.97
CA VAL A 502 -26.08 -20.44 27.27
C VAL A 502 -24.60 -20.22 27.51
N PHE A 503 -23.89 -21.31 27.73
CA PHE A 503 -22.44 -21.38 27.74
C PHE A 503 -22.01 -22.33 26.62
N THR A 504 -21.18 -21.86 25.69
CA THR A 504 -20.69 -22.69 24.58
C THR A 504 -19.23 -22.40 24.29
N ILE A 505 -18.45 -23.45 24.04
CA ILE A 505 -17.09 -23.42 23.54
C ILE A 505 -17.08 -24.29 22.29
N GLY A 506 -16.63 -23.77 21.16
CA GLY A 506 -16.60 -24.54 19.93
C GLY A 506 -17.99 -24.84 19.33
N GLY A 507 -19.07 -24.23 19.83
CA GLY A 507 -20.43 -24.40 19.30
C GLY A 507 -21.17 -25.59 19.93
N TYR A 508 -22.10 -26.18 19.17
CA TYR A 508 -23.09 -27.15 19.68
C TYR A 508 -22.97 -28.54 19.04
N HIS A 509 -23.67 -29.53 19.57
CA HIS A 509 -23.80 -30.86 18.94
C HIS A 509 -24.45 -30.76 17.54
N ARG A 510 -24.01 -31.59 16.58
CA ARG A 510 -24.48 -31.53 15.17
C ARG A 510 -25.99 -31.75 15.01
N SER A 511 -26.55 -32.64 15.82
CA SER A 511 -28.00 -32.91 15.88
C SER A 511 -28.80 -31.90 16.69
N PHE A 512 -28.14 -31.00 17.44
CA PHE A 512 -28.82 -29.96 18.21
C PHE A 512 -29.06 -28.74 17.31
N LYS A 513 -30.31 -28.28 17.24
CA LYS A 513 -30.68 -27.06 16.53
C LYS A 513 -30.73 -25.91 17.55
N PRO A 514 -29.70 -25.05 17.64
CA PRO A 514 -29.72 -23.94 18.57
C PRO A 514 -30.85 -22.96 18.24
N PRO A 515 -31.53 -22.40 19.25
CA PRO A 515 -32.45 -21.27 19.06
C PRO A 515 -31.77 -20.09 18.34
N ALA A 516 -32.55 -19.26 17.64
CA ALA A 516 -32.02 -18.18 16.81
C ALA A 516 -31.23 -17.11 17.59
N HIS A 517 -31.53 -16.92 18.88
CA HIS A 517 -30.84 -15.96 19.75
C HIS A 517 -29.51 -16.47 20.32
N TYR A 518 -29.22 -17.77 20.19
CA TYR A 518 -27.98 -18.36 20.71
C TYR A 518 -26.78 -18.04 19.80
N PRO A 519 -25.60 -17.76 20.37
CA PRO A 519 -24.39 -17.47 19.61
C PRO A 519 -23.87 -18.74 18.94
N VAL A 520 -23.22 -18.62 17.78
CA VAL A 520 -22.62 -19.75 17.05
C VAL A 520 -21.11 -19.51 16.92
N PRO A 521 -20.32 -19.75 17.99
CA PRO A 521 -18.87 -19.56 17.91
C PRO A 521 -18.19 -20.61 17.02
N PRO A 522 -17.03 -20.29 16.43
CA PRO A 522 -16.23 -21.24 15.66
C PRO A 522 -15.82 -22.45 16.51
N ARG A 523 -15.76 -23.64 15.88
CA ARG A 523 -15.29 -24.89 16.48
C ARG A 523 -13.90 -24.72 17.09
N LEU A 524 -13.69 -25.24 18.29
CA LEU A 524 -12.36 -25.34 18.86
C LEU A 524 -11.60 -26.39 18.06
N GLY A 525 -10.46 -26.05 17.47
CA GLY A 525 -9.78 -26.97 16.59
C GLY A 525 -8.32 -26.65 16.35
N ILE A 526 -7.66 -27.66 15.80
CA ILE A 526 -6.29 -27.59 15.31
C ILE A 526 -6.30 -27.95 13.83
N SER A 527 -5.56 -27.21 13.02
CA SER A 527 -5.29 -27.55 11.63
C SER A 527 -3.79 -27.56 11.40
N TRP A 528 -3.24 -28.75 11.19
CA TRP A 528 -1.80 -28.95 11.08
C TRP A 528 -1.44 -29.74 9.82
N PRO A 529 -0.98 -29.08 8.75
CA PRO A 529 -0.33 -29.72 7.63
C PRO A 529 1.11 -30.06 8.04
N LEU A 530 1.29 -31.17 8.76
CA LEU A 530 2.60 -31.64 9.24
C LEU A 530 3.62 -31.79 8.10
N SER A 531 3.18 -32.15 6.89
CA SER A 531 3.99 -32.14 5.67
C SER A 531 3.10 -32.01 4.42
N SER A 532 3.68 -31.96 3.23
CA SER A 532 2.93 -32.03 1.96
C SER A 532 2.11 -33.32 1.79
N ARG A 533 2.32 -34.31 2.66
CA ARG A 533 1.67 -35.63 2.61
C ARG A 533 0.75 -35.88 3.78
N ILE A 534 0.99 -35.30 4.96
CA ILE A 534 0.23 -35.58 6.18
C ILE A 534 -0.48 -34.31 6.64
N SER A 535 -1.78 -34.41 6.83
CA SER A 535 -2.62 -33.36 7.42
C SER A 535 -3.38 -33.93 8.61
N ILE A 536 -3.31 -33.22 9.74
CA ILE A 536 -4.00 -33.52 10.98
C ILE A 536 -5.00 -32.39 11.22
N THR A 537 -6.27 -32.75 11.41
CA THR A 537 -7.32 -31.81 11.80
C THR A 537 -8.02 -32.36 13.04
N GLY A 538 -8.16 -31.52 14.06
CA GLY A 538 -8.90 -31.86 15.28
C GLY A 538 -9.98 -30.82 15.53
N GLU A 539 -11.15 -31.26 15.96
CA GLU A 539 -12.27 -30.41 16.35
C GLU A 539 -12.81 -30.86 17.71
N ALA A 540 -13.25 -29.92 18.52
CA ALA A 540 -13.92 -30.16 19.79
C ALA A 540 -15.00 -29.09 20.03
N TYR A 541 -15.99 -29.45 20.84
CA TYR A 541 -17.00 -28.53 21.32
C TYR A 541 -17.55 -28.97 22.66
N PHE A 542 -18.07 -28.01 23.41
CA PHE A 542 -18.74 -28.22 24.66
C PHE A 542 -19.77 -27.11 24.85
N ALA A 543 -21.01 -27.45 25.15
CA ALA A 543 -22.04 -26.45 25.40
C ALA A 543 -23.02 -26.91 26.48
N VAL A 544 -23.48 -25.95 27.27
CA VAL A 544 -24.43 -26.13 28.34
C VAL A 544 -25.54 -25.10 28.17
N THR A 545 -26.77 -25.59 28.19
CA THR A 545 -28.01 -24.82 28.08
C THR A 545 -28.95 -25.28 29.20
N PRO A 546 -30.00 -24.52 29.53
CA PRO A 546 -31.01 -24.95 30.51
C PRO A 546 -31.67 -26.30 30.18
N LYS A 547 -31.70 -26.69 28.90
CA LYS A 547 -32.35 -27.93 28.45
C LYS A 547 -31.37 -29.10 28.29
N MET A 548 -30.15 -28.82 27.85
CA MET A 548 -29.20 -29.85 27.41
C MET A 548 -27.75 -29.50 27.73
N CYS A 549 -26.95 -30.54 28.00
CA CYS A 549 -25.50 -30.49 28.04
C CYS A 549 -24.94 -31.34 26.90
N MET A 550 -23.93 -30.84 26.22
CA MET A 550 -23.35 -31.51 25.06
C MET A 550 -21.85 -31.31 25.01
N GLY A 551 -21.15 -32.30 24.49
CA GLY A 551 -19.71 -32.22 24.30
C GLY A 551 -19.26 -33.28 23.35
N GLY A 552 -18.23 -32.99 22.57
CA GLY A 552 -17.71 -33.96 21.63
C GLY A 552 -16.43 -33.49 20.99
N GLY A 553 -15.80 -34.40 20.26
CA GLY A 553 -14.58 -34.15 19.55
C GLY A 553 -14.40 -35.11 18.38
N ARG A 554 -13.61 -34.66 17.42
CA ARG A 554 -13.28 -35.38 16.21
C ARG A 554 -11.81 -35.15 15.89
N LEU A 555 -11.15 -36.20 15.40
CA LEU A 555 -9.78 -36.19 14.94
C LEU A 555 -9.75 -36.86 13.57
N ASP A 556 -9.29 -36.12 12.56
CA ASP A 556 -9.08 -36.60 11.20
C ASP A 556 -7.59 -36.49 10.87
N VAL A 557 -6.98 -37.61 10.51
CA VAL A 557 -5.60 -37.70 10.04
C VAL A 557 -5.63 -38.26 8.63
N THR A 558 -5.12 -37.49 7.67
CA THR A 558 -5.04 -37.90 6.26
C THR A 558 -3.60 -37.95 5.79
N LEU A 559 -3.22 -39.07 5.17
CA LEU A 559 -1.95 -39.27 4.48
C LEU A 559 -2.23 -39.34 2.96
N ARG A 560 -1.52 -38.54 2.17
CA ARG A 560 -1.50 -38.59 0.71
C ARG A 560 -0.07 -38.77 0.22
N ALA A 561 0.21 -39.90 -0.42
CA ALA A 561 1.50 -40.24 -0.98
C ALA A 561 1.32 -40.68 -2.45
N GLY A 562 1.23 -39.69 -3.35
CA GLY A 562 0.98 -39.93 -4.78
C GLY A 562 -0.37 -40.62 -5.00
N PRO A 563 -0.40 -41.84 -5.60
CA PRO A 563 -1.64 -42.59 -5.82
C PRO A 563 -2.27 -43.18 -4.56
N LEU A 564 -1.55 -43.17 -3.43
CA LEU A 564 -1.99 -43.74 -2.16
C LEU A 564 -2.58 -42.66 -1.26
N ARG A 565 -3.76 -42.95 -0.70
CA ARG A 565 -4.44 -42.14 0.31
C ARG A 565 -4.80 -43.02 1.48
N ALA A 566 -4.37 -42.66 2.68
CA ALA A 566 -4.81 -43.31 3.91
C ALA A 566 -5.49 -42.29 4.82
N TRP A 567 -6.47 -42.75 5.61
CA TRP A 567 -7.14 -41.90 6.59
C TRP A 567 -7.38 -42.65 7.90
N PHE A 568 -7.34 -41.88 8.98
CA PHE A 568 -7.73 -42.27 10.31
C PHE A 568 -8.67 -41.20 10.84
N ASN A 569 -9.94 -41.55 11.05
CA ASN A 569 -10.94 -40.64 11.59
C ASN A 569 -11.47 -41.25 12.89
N ALA A 570 -11.39 -40.50 13.98
CA ALA A 570 -11.97 -40.87 15.27
C ALA A 570 -12.90 -39.75 15.74
N TYR A 571 -14.05 -40.09 16.30
CA TYR A 571 -14.96 -39.11 16.90
C TYR A 571 -15.67 -39.68 18.13
N ALA A 572 -16.06 -38.78 19.03
CA ALA A 572 -16.89 -39.06 20.18
C ALA A 572 -17.80 -37.86 20.43
N ASP A 573 -19.11 -38.08 20.46
CA ASP A 573 -20.15 -37.08 20.65
C ASP A 573 -21.08 -37.50 21.80
N PHE A 574 -21.35 -36.56 22.71
CA PHE A 574 -22.21 -36.72 23.87
C PHE A 574 -23.31 -35.65 23.84
N LEU A 575 -24.55 -36.08 24.05
CA LEU A 575 -25.72 -35.22 24.11
C LEU A 575 -26.64 -35.67 25.26
N ILE A 576 -26.79 -34.84 26.28
CA ILE A 576 -27.59 -35.09 27.46
C ILE A 576 -28.75 -34.10 27.47
N ASN A 577 -29.98 -34.60 27.40
CA ASN A 577 -31.21 -33.84 27.64
C ASN A 577 -31.64 -34.00 29.10
N TYR A 578 -31.98 -32.91 29.78
CA TYR A 578 -32.41 -32.98 31.18
C TYR A 578 -33.88 -33.37 31.34
N LYS A 579 -34.77 -32.91 30.44
CA LYS A 579 -36.23 -33.12 30.55
C LYS A 579 -36.88 -33.43 29.20
N PRO A 580 -37.49 -34.62 29.03
CA PRO A 580 -37.27 -35.81 29.86
C PRO A 580 -35.79 -36.21 29.82
N PHE A 581 -35.28 -36.82 30.89
CA PHE A 581 -33.88 -37.21 30.97
C PHE A 581 -33.57 -38.28 29.91
N HIS A 582 -32.66 -37.96 28.99
CA HIS A 582 -32.18 -38.87 27.95
C HIS A 582 -30.73 -38.50 27.61
N PHE A 583 -29.86 -39.48 27.42
CA PHE A 583 -28.50 -39.23 26.94
C PHE A 583 -28.20 -40.09 25.72
N THR A 584 -27.45 -39.51 24.79
CA THR A 584 -26.88 -40.18 23.63
C THR A 584 -25.36 -40.05 23.73
N ALA A 585 -24.66 -41.17 23.63
CA ALA A 585 -23.22 -41.20 23.43
C ALA A 585 -22.94 -41.97 22.14
N GLU A 586 -22.26 -41.31 21.21
CA GLU A 586 -21.87 -41.88 19.91
C GLU A 586 -20.37 -41.77 19.77
N GLY A 587 -19.72 -42.84 19.32
CA GLY A 587 -18.29 -42.83 19.08
C GLY A 587 -17.94 -43.83 18.00
N GLY A 588 -16.93 -43.51 17.21
CA GLY A 588 -16.52 -44.36 16.10
C GLY A 588 -15.09 -44.10 15.68
N VAL A 589 -14.48 -45.16 15.16
CA VAL A 589 -13.17 -45.10 14.52
C VAL A 589 -13.30 -45.69 13.11
N SER A 590 -12.81 -44.95 12.13
CA SER A 590 -12.74 -45.36 10.73
C SER A 590 -11.28 -45.30 10.29
N VAL A 591 -10.75 -46.43 9.84
CA VAL A 591 -9.40 -46.53 9.29
C VAL A 591 -9.50 -47.12 7.89
N GLY A 592 -8.84 -46.50 6.93
CA GLY A 592 -8.85 -47.00 5.55
C GLY A 592 -7.64 -46.56 4.74
N VAL A 593 -7.40 -47.34 3.69
CA VAL A 593 -6.38 -47.07 2.67
C VAL A 593 -7.03 -47.25 1.29
N GLU A 594 -6.83 -46.24 0.45
CA GLU A 594 -7.24 -46.16 -0.95
C GLU A 594 -5.97 -46.04 -1.80
N GLY A 595 -5.89 -46.83 -2.86
CA GLY A 595 -4.80 -46.76 -3.84
C GLY A 595 -5.34 -46.83 -5.26
N VAL A 596 -4.90 -45.90 -6.10
CA VAL A 596 -5.21 -45.91 -7.54
C VAL A 596 -3.95 -46.28 -8.30
N ILE A 597 -3.93 -47.47 -8.91
CA ILE A 597 -2.79 -47.89 -9.73
C ILE A 597 -3.23 -47.87 -11.19
N ASP A 598 -2.56 -47.02 -11.98
CA ASP A 598 -2.73 -46.95 -13.42
C ASP A 598 -1.74 -47.90 -14.09
N PHE A 599 -2.24 -48.86 -14.86
CA PHE A 599 -1.41 -49.77 -15.66
C PHE A 599 -1.63 -49.48 -17.15
N CYS A 600 -0.54 -49.29 -17.90
CA CYS A 600 -0.57 -49.14 -19.35
C CYS A 600 -0.05 -50.42 -20.00
N SER A 601 -0.90 -51.09 -20.78
CA SER A 601 -0.48 -52.21 -21.63
C SER A 601 -0.42 -51.75 -23.08
N ALA A 602 0.75 -51.86 -23.72
CA ALA A 602 0.93 -51.62 -25.15
C ALA A 602 1.23 -52.95 -25.85
N SER A 603 0.44 -53.30 -26.85
CA SER A 603 0.66 -54.46 -27.71
C SER A 603 0.97 -53.98 -29.13
N ILE A 604 2.07 -54.46 -29.70
CA ILE A 604 2.46 -54.19 -31.09
C ILE A 604 2.19 -55.46 -31.89
N THR A 605 1.25 -55.38 -32.84
CA THR A 605 0.96 -56.48 -33.77
C THR A 605 1.10 -55.94 -35.19
N GLY A 606 2.24 -56.19 -35.83
CA GLY A 606 2.55 -55.63 -37.16
C GLY A 606 2.83 -54.13 -37.11
N ASN A 607 2.20 -53.36 -38.02
CA ASN A 607 2.34 -51.88 -38.10
C ASN A 607 1.36 -51.11 -37.20
N ASP A 608 0.54 -51.80 -36.40
CA ASP A 608 -0.50 -51.18 -35.57
C ASP A 608 -0.09 -51.22 -34.10
N VAL A 609 -0.08 -50.05 -33.45
CA VAL A 609 0.26 -49.90 -32.02
C VAL A 609 -1.02 -49.60 -31.26
N ARG A 610 -1.47 -50.54 -30.42
CA ARG A 610 -2.61 -50.33 -29.52
C ARG A 610 -2.10 -50.12 -28.09
N CYS A 611 -2.43 -48.96 -27.53
CA CYS A 611 -2.25 -48.65 -26.11
C CYS A 611 -3.61 -48.67 -25.41
N GLN A 612 -3.73 -49.47 -24.36
CA GLN A 612 -4.90 -49.49 -23.48
C GLN A 612 -4.48 -49.10 -22.06
N LEU A 613 -5.19 -48.12 -21.49
CA LEU A 613 -4.97 -47.63 -20.15
C LEU A 613 -6.02 -48.26 -19.22
N TRP A 614 -5.57 -48.98 -18.20
CA TRP A 614 -6.42 -49.63 -17.20
C TRP A 614 -6.26 -48.93 -15.86
N LYS A 615 -7.38 -48.59 -15.22
CA LYS A 615 -7.41 -47.98 -13.89
C LYS A 615 -7.94 -48.99 -12.88
N LEU A 616 -7.09 -49.43 -11.95
CA LEU A 616 -7.50 -50.31 -10.84
C LEU A 616 -7.54 -49.49 -9.55
N ALA A 617 -8.73 -49.27 -9.01
CA ALA A 617 -8.93 -48.66 -7.71
C ALA A 617 -9.24 -49.75 -6.68
N SER A 618 -8.47 -49.79 -5.58
CA SER A 618 -8.75 -50.65 -4.43
C SER A 618 -8.92 -49.77 -3.19
N ALA A 619 -10.03 -49.96 -2.49
CA ALA A 619 -10.29 -49.35 -1.19
C ALA A 619 -10.51 -50.46 -0.17
N SER A 620 -9.71 -50.47 0.88
CA SER A 620 -9.91 -51.34 2.05
C SER A 620 -10.09 -50.45 3.27
N GLY A 621 -11.25 -50.54 3.91
CA GLY A 621 -11.60 -49.72 5.06
C GLY A 621 -12.47 -50.51 6.02
N GLY A 622 -12.06 -50.54 7.30
CA GLY A 622 -12.84 -51.10 8.38
C GLY A 622 -13.41 -49.96 9.23
N SER A 623 -14.72 -49.98 9.48
CA SER A 623 -15.35 -49.11 10.48
C SER A 623 -15.66 -49.95 11.72
N MET A 624 -15.10 -49.58 12.86
CA MET A 624 -15.56 -50.10 14.15
C MET A 624 -16.44 -49.03 14.80
N ILE A 625 -17.75 -49.25 14.76
CA ILE A 625 -18.73 -48.47 15.53
C ILE A 625 -18.83 -49.12 16.91
N SER A 626 -18.32 -48.45 17.93
CA SER A 626 -18.46 -48.92 19.32
C SER A 626 -19.81 -48.43 19.87
N SER A 627 -20.80 -49.32 19.90
CA SER A 627 -22.04 -49.30 20.70
C SER A 627 -22.73 -47.95 20.93
N CYS A 628 -23.87 -47.75 20.25
CA CYS A 628 -24.88 -46.78 20.66
C CYS A 628 -25.58 -47.28 21.94
N VAL A 629 -25.32 -46.66 23.10
CA VAL A 629 -26.10 -46.91 24.32
C VAL A 629 -27.25 -45.91 24.34
N LYS A 630 -28.41 -46.32 23.81
CA LYS A 630 -29.68 -45.60 24.01
C LYS A 630 -30.39 -46.24 25.21
N THR A 631 -30.42 -45.55 26.34
CA THR A 631 -31.33 -45.93 27.44
C THR A 631 -32.66 -45.24 27.20
N THR A 632 -33.55 -45.88 26.45
CA THR A 632 -34.93 -45.42 26.26
C THR A 632 -35.80 -46.00 27.38
N THR A 633 -36.29 -45.17 28.29
CA THR A 633 -37.41 -45.56 29.16
C THR A 633 -38.63 -45.85 28.28
N ALA A 634 -39.15 -47.07 28.40
CA ALA A 634 -40.13 -47.67 27.50
C ALA A 634 -41.42 -46.86 27.33
N ASN A 635 -41.85 -46.68 26.08
CA ASN A 635 -43.16 -47.18 25.63
C ASN A 635 -43.33 -47.08 24.11
N GLN A 636 -43.74 -48.22 23.53
CA GLN A 636 -44.34 -48.46 22.20
C GLN A 636 -43.43 -48.27 20.97
N GLY A 637 -43.28 -49.37 20.23
CA GLY A 637 -42.41 -49.48 19.06
C GLY A 637 -43.07 -49.19 17.74
N VAL A 638 -42.24 -48.93 16.73
CA VAL A 638 -42.50 -49.18 15.30
C VAL A 638 -41.17 -49.55 14.63
N LEU A 639 -41.21 -50.65 13.90
CA LEU A 639 -40.18 -51.15 12.96
C LEU A 639 -40.15 -50.27 11.71
N VAL A 640 -38.95 -49.85 11.26
CA VAL A 640 -38.69 -49.61 9.83
C VAL A 640 -37.29 -50.13 9.50
N LEU A 641 -37.27 -51.19 8.70
CA LEU A 641 -36.12 -51.68 7.94
C LEU A 641 -35.91 -50.76 6.74
N GLU A 642 -34.67 -50.36 6.46
CA GLU A 642 -34.23 -50.29 5.06
C GLU A 642 -32.71 -50.45 4.94
N ARG A 643 -32.34 -51.30 3.98
CA ARG A 643 -31.01 -51.78 3.64
C ARG A 643 -30.65 -51.18 2.30
N ALA A 644 -29.48 -50.57 2.14
CA ALA A 644 -28.86 -50.42 0.83
C ALA A 644 -27.34 -50.27 0.98
N SER A 645 -26.67 -51.37 0.62
CA SER A 645 -25.29 -51.57 0.10
C SER A 645 -24.19 -50.57 0.45
#